data_AF-A0A443VGK7-F1
#
_entry.id   AF-A0A443VGK7-F1
#
_cell.length_a   1.000
_cell.length_b   1.000
_cell.length_c   1.000
_cell.angle_alpha   90.00
_cell.angle_beta   90.00
_cell.angle_gamma   90.00
#
_symmetry.space_group_name_H-M   'P 1'
#
loop_
_entity.id
_entity.type
_entity.pdbx_description
1 polymer ?
#
loop_
_entity_poly.entity_id
_entity_poly.type
_entity_poly.pdbx_seq_one_letter_code
_entity_poly.pdbx_strand_id
1 'polypeptide(L)'
;MCALRSASPGRVDGLAKVKGTAIYGDDITLPGMLFGVCRYADIPAGKIEHLDLSDALAVDGVVKIATWQDIPGTPVVGVIVQDYLPIVKDEVVFHGDVIAVIAATTYEAACEAADKIHVRYTPYVPLTDVEQALAPDARLIHPQRSDNIAAHHHTIKGDISKGFAEARYVLEREYEVGFQEHAYIEPEVVLSWLDPTDGSLIISGSIQNPHRVRGFVAKFMGWPQSLINIKRAVMGGSFGGKDDVIDHLACRSALLTHLTGRPVKFAYTREQSIIESCKRHPYKMKYKVGVDEVGHIFAMKIDILADSGGYAASSPFVTWRSSVQAAGPYRIPNVHIDVKAVYTNNSYTSAMRGFGSPQVVYAHESLMDEIAEYLDIPPLKLREKNALRQGDTSITGQLFDNHTVSAIEVLNKASESAEFMAKRQHYHVLNQQGGVWRYGIGLALSYRGCSIGAEGVDTSTALIQVNEDGSVNLSTSVSENGQGLQTTMSLIAAEAFGIGLEEIHFSEPPTSVIGDGGSTAATRGTMVGGGAILDAAEKIKRRILSVVGDTIGACELADTLWSGGLIINRHDPSRRIDFKRAVNKTKWASVSLTEYGWFVPPPIHWDEEKGCGSPYFTWVYGCQVAEVRVNTSTGKTELLHVTAAHDVGRILNPVGFEGQVCGGVAQGFGYALLEDFNIEHGQVKSENFDSYLLPTIKDIPRITVIGVENPDLAGPYGAKGIGEPATELAAAAINNAVSFALGRRFNKLPLTLEQVILGFNLKKPARQSELMIEAENKKQVLRLTDVTVTRPQNLEQALTLLAQEGVSAIAGGTDVIVQGRMQTRAMKLVDISRLQELTGITEDPHSHEIVLGAALTFNRITEHPLLRERYPLLVQACHTVGSHQIRNRATIGGNIVNAAPCGDSIPPAILYDASIVLHSLRGTRRMSLGEFLLSGYKTQRQPDELLTQVILPPPARPQARGFYHQLGRRNALNITRQSLSALLSLDANGCVDYCRLVDGALFSKPQRLPDVERCLIGQRLEHESIDRACAVLEKLIDAAIGKRWSAAYKQPVFISMFRDMMAQAKHEFDQ
;
A
#
# COMPACT_ATOMS: atom_id res chain seq x y z
N MET A 1 5.70 13.58 36.21
CA MET A 1 5.10 13.48 34.87
C MET A 1 4.62 14.85 34.40
N CYS A 2 5.59 15.70 34.05
CA CYS A 2 5.34 17.05 33.53
C CYS A 2 5.41 17.09 31.99
N ALA A 3 6.27 16.27 31.36
CA ALA A 3 6.46 16.27 29.90
C ALA A 3 5.38 15.46 29.18
N LEU A 4 4.99 14.29 29.71
CA LEU A 4 4.00 13.40 29.08
C LEU A 4 2.53 13.88 29.15
N ARG A 5 2.20 14.93 29.93
CA ARG A 5 0.81 15.36 30.15
C ARG A 5 0.45 16.75 29.58
N SER A 6 1.43 17.58 29.21
CA SER A 6 1.18 19.02 28.97
C SER A 6 1.25 19.47 27.52
N ALA A 7 1.67 18.64 26.57
CA ALA A 7 1.58 18.93 25.15
C ALA A 7 1.31 17.64 24.37
N SER A 8 0.53 17.73 23.28
CA SER A 8 0.55 16.74 22.20
C SER A 8 1.55 17.24 21.15
N PRO A 9 2.87 17.09 21.36
CA PRO A 9 3.84 17.68 20.46
C PRO A 9 3.69 17.05 19.08
N GLY A 10 3.76 17.89 18.05
CA GLY A 10 4.03 17.43 16.70
C GLY A 10 5.35 16.66 16.67
N ARG A 11 5.58 15.92 15.58
CA ARG A 11 6.80 15.14 15.46
C ARG A 11 8.04 16.05 15.48
N VAL A 12 9.10 15.62 16.17
CA VAL A 12 10.38 16.35 16.25
C VAL A 12 11.04 16.53 14.87
N ASP A 13 10.79 15.60 13.94
CA ASP A 13 11.24 15.63 12.55
C ASP A 13 10.21 16.24 11.57
N GLY A 14 9.05 16.68 12.08
CA GLY A 14 7.91 17.11 11.26
C GLY A 14 8.17 18.38 10.46
N LEU A 15 8.84 19.37 11.06
CA LEU A 15 9.11 20.66 10.42
C LEU A 15 9.98 20.51 9.17
N ALA A 16 11.01 19.66 9.23
CA ALA A 16 11.91 19.40 8.11
C ALA A 16 11.16 18.75 6.93
N LYS A 17 10.21 17.85 7.22
CA LYS A 17 9.38 17.18 6.20
C LYS A 17 8.44 18.16 5.50
N VAL A 18 7.75 19.02 6.26
CA VAL A 18 6.81 20.00 5.70
C VAL A 18 7.54 21.06 4.86
N LYS A 19 8.76 21.45 5.25
CA LYS A 19 9.59 22.40 4.50
C LYS A 19 10.34 21.79 3.32
N GLY A 20 10.36 20.46 3.17
CA GLY A 20 11.17 19.78 2.16
C GLY A 20 12.68 19.87 2.42
N THR A 21 13.10 20.05 3.68
CA THR A 21 14.52 20.09 4.08
C THR A 21 15.00 18.80 4.73
N ALA A 22 14.11 17.81 4.92
CA ALA A 22 14.49 16.46 5.32
C ALA A 22 15.21 15.77 4.16
N ILE A 23 16.38 15.17 4.42
CA ILE A 23 17.23 14.54 3.41
C ILE A 23 16.93 13.05 3.34
N TYR A 24 16.26 12.62 2.29
CA TYR A 24 15.99 11.22 1.95
C TYR A 24 17.17 10.59 1.18
N GLY A 25 17.11 9.28 0.93
CA GLY A 25 18.24 8.58 0.29
C GLY A 25 18.63 9.16 -1.06
N ASP A 26 17.65 9.53 -1.90
CA ASP A 26 17.92 10.02 -3.26
C ASP A 26 18.41 11.48 -3.30
N ASP A 27 18.11 12.26 -2.25
CA ASP A 27 18.58 13.64 -2.09
C ASP A 27 20.10 13.72 -1.86
N ILE A 28 20.73 12.59 -1.48
CA ILE A 28 22.17 12.53 -1.25
C ILE A 28 22.90 12.44 -2.59
N THR A 29 23.80 13.39 -2.82
CA THR A 29 24.67 13.43 -4.00
C THR A 29 26.12 13.61 -3.59
N LEU A 30 27.03 12.87 -4.22
CA LEU A 30 28.47 13.00 -4.02
C LEU A 30 29.18 13.36 -5.34
N PRO A 31 30.27 14.15 -5.29
CA PRO A 31 31.08 14.43 -6.47
C PRO A 31 31.59 13.14 -7.13
N GLY A 32 31.48 13.07 -8.47
CA GLY A 32 31.97 11.93 -9.23
C GLY A 32 31.17 10.63 -9.05
N MET A 33 30.01 10.67 -8.39
CA MET A 33 29.09 9.55 -8.23
C MET A 33 28.65 8.96 -9.57
N LEU A 34 28.47 7.65 -9.61
CA LEU A 34 27.91 6.87 -10.71
C LEU A 34 26.47 6.46 -10.39
N PHE A 35 25.69 6.20 -11.45
CA PHE A 35 24.33 5.71 -11.38
C PHE A 35 24.32 4.19 -11.59
N GLY A 36 23.73 3.49 -10.61
CA GLY A 36 23.54 2.05 -10.58
C GLY A 36 22.19 1.65 -11.18
N VAL A 37 22.20 0.68 -12.10
CA VAL A 37 20.97 0.08 -12.68
C VAL A 37 21.11 -1.45 -12.71
N CYS A 38 20.01 -2.16 -12.42
CA CYS A 38 19.93 -3.62 -12.51
C CYS A 38 19.45 -4.06 -13.90
N ARG A 39 20.00 -5.18 -14.39
CA ARG A 39 19.43 -5.97 -15.49
C ARG A 39 18.67 -7.15 -14.90
N TYR A 40 17.35 -7.09 -14.93
CA TYR A 40 16.46 -8.16 -14.42
C TYR A 40 16.35 -9.32 -15.41
N ALA A 41 15.84 -10.46 -14.97
CA ALA A 41 15.54 -11.60 -15.83
C ALA A 41 14.33 -11.34 -16.75
N ASP A 42 14.38 -11.90 -17.96
CA ASP A 42 13.29 -11.76 -18.95
C ASP A 42 12.19 -12.82 -18.78
N ILE A 43 12.46 -13.84 -17.97
CA ILE A 43 11.59 -15.00 -17.73
C ILE A 43 11.36 -15.21 -16.23
N PRO A 44 10.25 -15.82 -15.81
CA PRO A 44 9.96 -16.07 -14.40
C PRO A 44 10.63 -17.34 -13.86
N ALA A 45 11.04 -18.27 -14.73
CA ALA A 45 11.68 -19.52 -14.34
C ALA A 45 12.51 -20.09 -15.50
N GLY A 46 13.76 -20.47 -15.26
CA GLY A 46 14.60 -21.08 -16.29
C GLY A 46 16.08 -21.07 -15.97
N LYS A 47 16.90 -21.37 -16.98
CA LYS A 47 18.35 -21.35 -16.89
C LYS A 47 18.95 -20.32 -17.86
N ILE A 48 20.01 -19.65 -17.42
CA ILE A 48 20.84 -18.76 -18.24
C ILE A 48 21.88 -19.62 -18.96
N GLU A 49 21.78 -19.68 -20.29
CA GLU A 49 22.71 -20.45 -21.15
C GLU A 49 23.89 -19.60 -21.61
N HIS A 50 23.64 -18.32 -21.86
CA HIS A 50 24.65 -17.39 -22.33
C HIS A 50 24.30 -15.95 -21.97
N LEU A 51 25.30 -15.17 -21.61
CA LEU A 51 25.22 -13.76 -21.28
C LEU A 51 26.26 -13.01 -22.12
N ASP A 52 25.81 -12.09 -22.95
CA ASP A 52 26.67 -11.22 -23.78
C ASP A 52 26.52 -9.76 -23.34
N LEU A 53 27.65 -9.14 -23.02
CA LEU A 53 27.77 -7.77 -22.51
C LEU A 53 28.40 -6.82 -23.53
N SER A 54 28.77 -7.29 -24.72
CA SER A 54 29.62 -6.56 -25.68
C SER A 54 29.02 -5.21 -26.08
N ASP A 55 27.75 -5.18 -26.50
CA ASP A 55 27.05 -3.94 -26.88
C ASP A 55 26.85 -2.99 -25.69
N ALA A 56 26.58 -3.54 -24.51
CA ALA A 56 26.36 -2.77 -23.29
C ALA A 56 27.66 -2.08 -22.81
N LEU A 57 28.81 -2.75 -22.94
CA LEU A 57 30.13 -2.19 -22.63
C LEU A 57 30.55 -1.07 -23.60
N ALA A 58 29.98 -1.03 -24.80
CA ALA A 58 30.26 -0.01 -25.80
C ALA A 58 29.42 1.28 -25.65
N VAL A 59 28.45 1.30 -24.72
CA VAL A 59 27.63 2.49 -24.46
C VAL A 59 28.48 3.58 -23.80
N ASP A 60 28.46 4.78 -24.37
CA ASP A 60 29.19 5.92 -23.81
C ASP A 60 28.72 6.26 -22.40
N GLY A 61 29.67 6.53 -21.51
CA GLY A 61 29.41 6.77 -20.08
C GLY A 61 29.30 5.52 -19.21
N VAL A 62 29.25 4.30 -19.76
CA VAL A 62 29.35 3.07 -18.95
C VAL A 62 30.76 2.93 -18.38
N VAL A 63 30.85 2.72 -17.06
CA VAL A 63 32.13 2.58 -16.35
C VAL A 63 32.41 1.12 -16.02
N LYS A 64 31.41 0.39 -15.52
CA LYS A 64 31.56 -1.02 -15.16
C LYS A 64 30.21 -1.72 -15.25
N ILE A 65 30.24 -2.95 -15.78
CA ILE A 65 29.16 -3.93 -15.64
C ILE A 65 29.73 -5.07 -14.80
N ALA A 66 28.98 -5.51 -13.80
CA ALA A 66 29.35 -6.61 -12.92
C ALA A 66 28.31 -7.73 -12.97
N THR A 67 28.79 -8.97 -12.88
CA THR A 67 28.00 -10.20 -12.85
C THR A 67 28.30 -10.99 -11.59
N TRP A 68 27.69 -12.16 -11.42
CA TRP A 68 27.97 -13.04 -10.28
C TRP A 68 29.47 -13.42 -10.16
N GLN A 69 30.23 -13.38 -11.27
CA GLN A 69 31.66 -13.72 -11.29
C GLN A 69 32.55 -12.66 -10.64
N ASP A 70 32.07 -11.41 -10.55
CA ASP A 70 32.83 -10.32 -9.95
C ASP A 70 32.72 -10.30 -8.41
N ILE A 71 31.88 -11.15 -7.81
CA ILE A 71 31.62 -11.17 -6.37
C ILE A 71 32.84 -11.73 -5.62
N PRO A 72 33.48 -10.95 -4.72
CA PRO A 72 34.71 -11.39 -4.05
C PRO A 72 34.46 -12.28 -2.83
N GLY A 73 33.27 -12.22 -2.22
CA GLY A 73 32.88 -13.02 -1.06
C GLY A 73 31.89 -14.13 -1.40
N THR A 74 30.84 -14.25 -0.59
CA THR A 74 29.80 -15.29 -0.77
C THR A 74 28.69 -14.76 -1.70
N PRO A 75 28.39 -15.45 -2.82
CA PRO A 75 27.37 -15.00 -3.76
C PRO A 75 25.93 -15.21 -3.25
N VAL A 76 25.72 -16.14 -2.30
CA VAL A 76 24.41 -16.43 -1.71
C VAL A 76 24.31 -15.81 -0.31
N VAL A 77 23.24 -15.06 -0.08
CA VAL A 77 22.89 -14.46 1.21
C VAL A 77 21.42 -14.74 1.52
N GLY A 78 20.90 -14.26 2.64
CA GLY A 78 19.46 -14.33 2.90
C GLY A 78 19.12 -14.01 4.35
N VAL A 79 17.86 -13.64 4.60
CA VAL A 79 17.44 -13.08 5.90
C VAL A 79 17.47 -14.15 6.99
N ILE A 80 16.91 -15.32 6.71
CA ILE A 80 16.86 -16.46 7.63
C ILE A 80 17.53 -17.66 6.97
N VAL A 81 16.96 -18.11 5.85
CA VAL A 81 17.58 -19.10 4.97
C VAL A 81 18.56 -18.37 4.05
N GLN A 82 19.75 -18.93 3.84
CA GLN A 82 20.74 -18.39 2.90
C GLN A 82 20.49 -18.97 1.51
N ASP A 83 19.47 -18.48 0.83
CA ASP A 83 19.04 -18.97 -0.49
C ASP A 83 18.95 -17.87 -1.56
N TYR A 84 19.11 -16.59 -1.22
CA TYR A 84 18.96 -15.47 -2.14
C TYR A 84 20.29 -15.12 -2.83
N LEU A 85 20.25 -14.88 -4.14
CA LEU A 85 21.38 -14.43 -4.94
C LEU A 85 21.21 -12.94 -5.30
N PRO A 86 22.01 -12.00 -4.74
CA PRO A 86 21.94 -10.60 -5.14
C PRO A 86 22.23 -10.41 -6.64
N ILE A 87 23.05 -11.28 -7.24
CA ILE A 87 23.20 -11.38 -8.69
C ILE A 87 23.15 -12.86 -9.05
N VAL A 88 22.18 -13.27 -9.88
CA VAL A 88 21.98 -14.68 -10.23
C VAL A 88 23.12 -15.22 -11.07
N LYS A 89 23.42 -16.51 -10.86
CA LYS A 89 24.51 -17.21 -11.52
C LYS A 89 24.06 -17.87 -12.82
N ASP A 90 23.13 -18.80 -12.72
CA ASP A 90 22.73 -19.69 -13.79
C ASP A 90 21.23 -20.04 -13.77
N GLU A 91 20.57 -20.02 -12.62
CA GLU A 91 19.12 -20.27 -12.54
C GLU A 91 18.33 -19.01 -12.18
N VAL A 92 17.20 -18.85 -12.88
CA VAL A 92 16.18 -17.84 -12.61
C VAL A 92 15.01 -18.55 -11.95
N VAL A 93 14.63 -18.09 -10.76
CA VAL A 93 13.55 -18.65 -9.94
C VAL A 93 12.38 -17.70 -9.78
N PHE A 94 12.54 -16.41 -10.08
CA PHE A 94 11.43 -15.47 -10.22
C PHE A 94 11.76 -14.29 -11.16
N HIS A 95 10.73 -13.61 -11.67
CA HIS A 95 10.88 -12.53 -12.66
C HIS A 95 11.72 -11.32 -12.18
N GLY A 96 11.88 -11.14 -10.86
CA GLY A 96 12.69 -10.05 -10.30
C GLY A 96 14.15 -10.40 -10.07
N ASP A 97 14.62 -11.58 -10.47
CA ASP A 97 16.03 -11.97 -10.37
C ASP A 97 16.92 -11.00 -11.17
N VAL A 98 18.07 -10.62 -10.59
CA VAL A 98 19.02 -9.67 -11.20
C VAL A 98 20.20 -10.42 -11.79
N ILE A 99 20.42 -10.28 -13.09
CA ILE A 99 21.45 -11.01 -13.87
C ILE A 99 22.78 -10.25 -13.89
N ALA A 100 22.72 -8.92 -13.96
CA ALA A 100 23.88 -8.05 -13.97
C ALA A 100 23.55 -6.69 -13.38
N VAL A 101 24.58 -5.96 -12.96
CA VAL A 101 24.46 -4.59 -12.46
C VAL A 101 25.41 -3.65 -13.19
N ILE A 102 24.94 -2.45 -13.50
CA ILE A 102 25.64 -1.47 -14.32
C ILE A 102 25.93 -0.23 -13.49
N ALA A 103 27.16 0.30 -13.58
CA ALA A 103 27.53 1.64 -13.13
C ALA A 103 27.89 2.52 -14.33
N ALA A 104 27.22 3.67 -14.48
CA ALA A 104 27.50 4.65 -15.54
C ALA A 104 27.53 6.09 -15.02
N THR A 105 28.06 7.02 -15.81
CA THR A 105 28.17 8.45 -15.47
C THR A 105 26.83 9.18 -15.53
N THR A 106 25.83 8.62 -16.20
CA THR A 106 24.45 9.11 -16.23
C THR A 106 23.48 7.95 -16.03
N TYR A 107 22.27 8.25 -15.54
CA TYR A 107 21.22 7.25 -15.37
C TYR A 107 20.76 6.68 -16.72
N GLU A 108 20.70 7.54 -17.74
CA GLU A 108 20.30 7.19 -19.10
C GLU A 108 21.25 6.18 -19.74
N ALA A 109 22.57 6.37 -19.59
CA ALA A 109 23.58 5.45 -20.08
C ALA A 109 23.51 4.09 -19.37
N ALA A 110 23.30 4.09 -18.04
CA ALA A 110 23.13 2.86 -17.28
C ALA A 110 21.89 2.07 -17.74
N CYS A 111 20.78 2.76 -18.01
CA CYS A 111 19.57 2.13 -18.54
C CYS A 111 19.73 1.63 -19.98
N GLU A 112 20.40 2.39 -20.86
CA GLU A 112 20.70 1.95 -22.23
C GLU A 112 21.58 0.71 -22.25
N ALA A 113 22.60 0.67 -21.39
CA ALA A 113 23.45 -0.51 -21.23
C ALA A 113 22.64 -1.72 -20.76
N ALA A 114 21.73 -1.55 -19.80
CA ALA A 114 20.84 -2.64 -19.36
C ALA A 114 19.97 -3.18 -20.52
N ASP A 115 19.43 -2.30 -21.36
CA ASP A 115 18.65 -2.67 -22.55
C ASP A 115 19.49 -3.47 -23.57
N LYS A 116 20.81 -3.23 -23.63
CA LYS A 116 21.77 -3.86 -24.57
C LYS A 116 22.46 -5.12 -24.03
N ILE A 117 22.11 -5.58 -22.84
CA ILE A 117 22.60 -6.87 -22.33
C ILE A 117 21.72 -8.00 -22.92
N HIS A 118 22.35 -8.83 -23.74
CA HIS A 118 21.69 -9.96 -24.40
C HIS A 118 21.83 -11.22 -23.57
N VAL A 119 20.70 -11.88 -23.29
CA VAL A 119 20.66 -13.10 -22.48
C VAL A 119 19.91 -14.19 -23.25
N ARG A 120 20.51 -15.38 -23.33
CA ARG A 120 19.86 -16.57 -23.87
C ARG A 120 19.44 -17.49 -22.72
N TYR A 121 18.16 -17.86 -22.70
CA TYR A 121 17.61 -18.73 -21.66
C TYR A 121 17.12 -20.07 -22.20
N THR A 122 17.12 -21.08 -21.34
CA THR A 122 16.26 -22.26 -21.43
C THR A 122 15.08 -22.05 -20.46
N PRO A 123 13.88 -21.69 -20.94
CA PRO A 123 12.75 -21.40 -20.07
C PRO A 123 12.14 -22.68 -19.47
N TYR A 124 11.69 -22.60 -18.23
CA TYR A 124 10.91 -23.65 -17.57
C TYR A 124 9.44 -23.25 -17.48
N VAL A 125 8.55 -24.24 -17.36
CA VAL A 125 7.18 -23.96 -16.94
C VAL A 125 7.23 -23.47 -15.48
N PRO A 126 6.73 -22.26 -15.18
CA PRO A 126 6.75 -21.72 -13.84
C PRO A 126 5.73 -22.45 -12.96
N LEU A 127 6.14 -22.84 -11.74
CA LEU A 127 5.25 -23.38 -10.72
C LEU A 127 4.69 -22.23 -9.90
N THR A 128 3.45 -21.82 -10.15
CA THR A 128 2.86 -20.60 -9.55
C THR A 128 1.72 -20.90 -8.58
N ASP A 129 1.42 -22.17 -8.34
CA ASP A 129 0.41 -22.63 -7.37
C ASP A 129 1.08 -23.51 -6.33
N VAL A 130 0.80 -23.25 -5.06
CA VAL A 130 1.44 -23.93 -3.92
C VAL A 130 1.10 -25.42 -3.84
N GLU A 131 -0.09 -25.84 -4.29
CA GLU A 131 -0.48 -27.25 -4.26
C GLU A 131 0.23 -28.01 -5.39
N GLN A 132 0.36 -27.39 -6.57
CA GLN A 132 1.18 -27.92 -7.66
C GLN A 132 2.65 -28.02 -7.28
N ALA A 133 3.19 -27.03 -6.58
CA ALA A 133 4.59 -27.05 -6.12
C ALA A 133 4.88 -28.14 -5.07
N LEU A 134 3.85 -28.60 -4.35
CA LEU A 134 3.93 -29.70 -3.38
C LEU A 134 3.65 -31.08 -3.97
N ALA A 135 3.31 -31.18 -5.26
CA ALA A 135 3.07 -32.48 -5.89
C ALA A 135 4.35 -33.35 -5.86
N PRO A 136 4.24 -34.69 -5.70
CA PRO A 136 5.41 -35.57 -5.59
C PRO A 136 6.38 -35.53 -6.78
N ASP A 137 5.89 -35.17 -7.96
CA ASP A 137 6.63 -35.05 -9.22
C ASP A 137 6.92 -33.59 -9.63
N ALA A 138 6.62 -32.62 -8.76
CA ALA A 138 6.90 -31.21 -9.02
C ALA A 138 8.41 -30.96 -9.15
N ARG A 139 8.78 -30.11 -10.11
CA ARG A 139 10.17 -29.61 -10.23
C ARG A 139 10.56 -28.87 -8.95
N LEU A 140 11.76 -29.14 -8.44
CA LEU A 140 12.33 -28.35 -7.35
C LEU A 140 12.72 -26.96 -7.85
N ILE A 141 12.29 -25.92 -7.13
CA ILE A 141 12.67 -24.53 -7.45
C ILE A 141 14.11 -24.26 -7.04
N HIS A 142 14.53 -24.84 -5.90
CA HIS A 142 15.91 -24.87 -5.44
C HIS A 142 16.43 -26.31 -5.54
N PRO A 143 17.20 -26.68 -6.58
CA PRO A 143 17.58 -28.07 -6.86
C PRO A 143 18.38 -28.77 -5.74
N GLN A 144 18.96 -28.01 -4.82
CA GLN A 144 19.76 -28.52 -3.71
C GLN A 144 18.90 -28.95 -2.50
N ARG A 145 17.59 -28.69 -2.53
CA ARG A 145 16.64 -29.10 -1.48
C ARG A 145 16.02 -30.45 -1.78
N SER A 146 15.36 -31.04 -0.78
CA SER A 146 14.58 -32.28 -0.92
C SER A 146 13.16 -32.06 -1.42
N ASP A 147 12.61 -30.87 -1.20
CA ASP A 147 11.24 -30.48 -1.50
C ASP A 147 11.13 -28.97 -1.72
N ASN A 148 9.93 -28.51 -2.11
CA ASN A 148 9.59 -27.09 -2.26
C ASN A 148 9.05 -26.47 -0.96
N ILE A 149 9.41 -26.98 0.22
CA ILE A 149 9.01 -26.40 1.52
C ILE A 149 10.11 -25.49 2.05
N ALA A 150 9.81 -24.19 2.16
CA ALA A 150 10.70 -23.19 2.72
C ALA A 150 10.73 -23.25 4.26
N ALA A 151 9.56 -23.49 4.88
CA ALA A 151 9.40 -23.66 6.32
C ALA A 151 8.14 -24.49 6.63
N HIS A 152 8.17 -25.21 7.74
CA HIS A 152 7.02 -25.95 8.27
C HIS A 152 6.96 -25.73 9.79
N HIS A 153 5.80 -25.30 10.27
CA HIS A 153 5.52 -25.09 11.68
C HIS A 153 4.22 -25.76 12.06
N HIS A 154 4.12 -26.21 13.30
CA HIS A 154 2.88 -26.72 13.87
C HIS A 154 2.64 -26.14 15.27
N THR A 155 1.41 -26.26 15.77
CA THR A 155 1.02 -25.91 17.16
C THR A 155 0.03 -26.96 17.64
N ILE A 156 0.33 -27.67 18.74
CA ILE A 156 -0.53 -28.71 19.30
C ILE A 156 -0.85 -28.43 20.78
N LYS A 157 -2.11 -28.07 21.05
CA LYS A 157 -2.65 -27.88 22.41
C LYS A 157 -3.81 -28.84 22.64
N GLY A 158 -3.81 -29.54 23.78
CA GLY A 158 -4.89 -30.46 24.15
C GLY A 158 -4.97 -31.71 23.26
N ASP A 159 -6.15 -32.32 23.17
CA ASP A 159 -6.44 -33.49 22.35
C ASP A 159 -7.52 -33.14 21.31
N ILE A 160 -7.09 -32.98 20.06
CA ILE A 160 -7.98 -32.57 18.97
C ILE A 160 -9.09 -33.59 18.71
N SER A 161 -8.81 -34.90 18.89
CA SER A 161 -9.80 -35.97 18.65
C SER A 161 -10.88 -35.93 19.72
N LYS A 162 -10.48 -35.74 20.98
CA LYS A 162 -11.41 -35.55 22.09
C LYS A 162 -12.28 -34.30 21.89
N GLY A 163 -11.68 -33.17 21.53
CA GLY A 163 -12.42 -31.93 21.33
C GLY A 163 -13.47 -32.01 20.21
N PHE A 164 -13.19 -32.71 19.11
CA PHE A 164 -14.21 -32.95 18.07
C PHE A 164 -15.28 -33.97 18.48
N ALA A 165 -14.96 -34.93 19.34
CA ALA A 165 -15.95 -35.87 19.88
C ALA A 165 -16.92 -35.21 20.87
N GLU A 166 -16.46 -34.16 21.58
CA GLU A 166 -17.29 -33.35 22.50
C GLU A 166 -18.14 -32.30 21.77
N ALA A 167 -17.74 -31.91 20.56
CA ALA A 167 -18.48 -30.94 19.76
C ALA A 167 -19.83 -31.50 19.27
N ARG A 168 -20.87 -30.66 19.33
CA ARG A 168 -22.19 -31.00 18.76
C ARG A 168 -22.22 -30.86 17.24
N TYR A 169 -21.57 -29.81 16.75
CA TYR A 169 -21.50 -29.45 15.34
C TYR A 169 -20.05 -29.27 14.92
N VAL A 170 -19.75 -29.67 13.68
CA VAL A 170 -18.44 -29.52 13.07
C VAL A 170 -18.60 -28.79 11.75
N LEU A 171 -17.89 -27.67 11.60
CA LEU A 171 -17.91 -26.85 10.40
C LEU A 171 -16.52 -26.89 9.75
N GLU A 172 -16.48 -27.03 8.43
CA GLU A 172 -15.26 -26.92 7.63
C GLU A 172 -15.38 -25.72 6.68
N ARG A 173 -14.35 -24.88 6.63
CA ARG A 173 -14.29 -23.66 5.82
C ARG A 173 -12.90 -23.47 5.21
N GLU A 174 -12.88 -22.88 4.03
CA GLU A 174 -11.65 -22.56 3.30
C GLU A 174 -11.64 -21.08 2.97
N TYR A 175 -10.52 -20.42 3.24
CA TYR A 175 -10.30 -18.99 3.05
C TYR A 175 -9.03 -18.75 2.23
N GLU A 176 -9.05 -17.75 1.35
CA GLU A 176 -7.92 -17.37 0.51
C GLU A 176 -7.65 -15.87 0.59
N VAL A 177 -6.38 -15.50 0.60
CA VAL A 177 -5.97 -14.09 0.47
C VAL A 177 -4.83 -13.97 -0.51
N GLY A 178 -4.82 -12.87 -1.28
CA GLY A 178 -3.78 -12.58 -2.27
C GLY A 178 -2.57 -11.82 -1.69
N PHE A 179 -1.64 -11.53 -2.60
CA PHE A 179 -0.48 -10.65 -2.37
C PHE A 179 -0.91 -9.23 -1.99
N GLN A 180 -0.04 -8.53 -1.26
CA GLN A 180 -0.11 -7.09 -1.05
C GLN A 180 1.29 -6.49 -1.20
N GLU A 181 1.41 -5.39 -1.94
CA GLU A 181 2.62 -4.59 -2.12
C GLU A 181 2.70 -3.49 -1.05
N HIS A 182 3.90 -3.25 -0.50
CA HIS A 182 4.11 -2.26 0.56
C HIS A 182 3.82 -0.84 0.11
N ALA A 183 4.19 -0.53 -1.13
CA ALA A 183 3.92 0.74 -1.79
C ALA A 183 4.35 1.99 -0.99
N TYR A 184 5.43 1.87 -0.22
CA TYR A 184 6.06 3.02 0.45
C TYR A 184 6.38 4.11 -0.57
N ILE A 185 6.19 5.39 -0.21
CA ILE A 185 6.22 6.50 -1.17
C ILE A 185 7.62 6.68 -1.78
N GLU A 186 8.66 6.63 -0.95
CA GLU A 186 10.07 6.64 -1.39
C GLU A 186 10.47 5.20 -1.76
N PRO A 187 10.80 4.88 -3.02
CA PRO A 187 11.36 3.58 -3.39
C PRO A 187 12.71 3.30 -2.68
N GLU A 188 13.30 2.15 -2.98
CA GLU A 188 14.59 1.74 -2.47
C GLU A 188 15.72 2.60 -3.02
N VAL A 189 16.56 3.12 -2.13
CA VAL A 189 17.73 3.91 -2.49
C VAL A 189 18.91 3.50 -1.65
N VAL A 190 20.05 3.27 -2.30
CA VAL A 190 21.36 3.04 -1.67
C VAL A 190 22.43 3.82 -2.41
N LEU A 191 23.27 4.52 -1.66
CA LEU A 191 24.51 5.14 -2.11
C LEU A 191 25.68 4.58 -1.29
N SER A 192 26.70 4.05 -1.95
CA SER A 192 27.93 3.58 -1.31
C SER A 192 29.16 4.34 -1.80
N TRP A 193 30.15 4.52 -0.94
CA TRP A 193 31.45 5.11 -1.27
C TRP A 193 32.54 4.62 -0.30
N LEU A 194 33.81 4.71 -0.71
CA LEU A 194 34.95 4.46 0.17
C LEU A 194 35.34 5.75 0.89
N ASP A 195 35.59 5.68 2.18
CA ASP A 195 36.16 6.80 2.94
C ASP A 195 37.55 7.14 2.38
N PRO A 196 37.83 8.41 2.03
CA PRO A 196 39.11 8.79 1.42
C PRO A 196 40.31 8.68 2.37
N THR A 197 40.07 8.53 3.68
CA THR A 197 41.12 8.52 4.71
C THR A 197 41.57 7.10 5.04
N ASP A 198 40.62 6.20 5.34
CA ASP A 198 40.91 4.85 5.80
C ASP A 198 40.45 3.74 4.85
N GLY A 199 39.75 4.09 3.75
CA GLY A 199 39.26 3.15 2.76
C GLY A 199 38.06 2.31 3.22
N SER A 200 37.45 2.63 4.37
CA SER A 200 36.25 1.93 4.84
C SER A 200 35.06 2.18 3.90
N LEU A 201 34.23 1.16 3.70
CA LEU A 201 33.03 1.28 2.89
C LEU A 201 31.92 1.93 3.70
N ILE A 202 31.42 3.07 3.23
CA ILE A 202 30.27 3.76 3.80
C ILE A 202 29.07 3.53 2.89
N ILE A 203 27.92 3.23 3.49
CA ILE A 203 26.65 3.03 2.79
C ILE A 203 25.57 3.90 3.43
N SER A 204 24.81 4.61 2.62
CA SER A 204 23.68 5.45 3.05
C SER A 204 22.46 5.24 2.17
N GLY A 205 21.26 5.52 2.70
CA GLY A 205 20.01 5.34 1.98
C GLY A 205 18.83 5.01 2.87
N SER A 206 17.78 4.47 2.25
CA SER A 206 16.51 4.14 2.90
C SER A 206 16.57 2.75 3.56
N ILE A 207 17.30 2.65 4.67
CA ILE A 207 17.67 1.36 5.29
C ILE A 207 16.96 1.13 6.63
N GLN A 208 16.13 0.09 6.73
CA GLN A 208 15.40 -0.24 7.97
C GLN A 208 16.27 -0.93 9.01
N ASN A 209 17.10 -1.89 8.61
CA ASN A 209 17.98 -2.63 9.51
C ASN A 209 19.45 -2.45 9.11
N PRO A 210 20.12 -1.43 9.66
CA PRO A 210 21.47 -1.09 9.23
C PRO A 210 22.50 -2.15 9.63
N HIS A 211 22.32 -2.87 10.74
CA HIS A 211 23.27 -3.90 11.17
C HIS A 211 23.16 -5.17 10.31
N ARG A 212 21.95 -5.56 9.88
CA ARG A 212 21.79 -6.67 8.93
C ARG A 212 22.39 -6.34 7.57
N VAL A 213 22.16 -5.14 7.04
CA VAL A 213 22.83 -4.67 5.81
C VAL A 213 24.36 -4.79 5.95
N ARG A 214 24.94 -4.30 7.06
CA ARG A 214 26.39 -4.42 7.30
C ARG A 214 26.86 -5.87 7.24
N GLY A 215 26.12 -6.79 7.88
CA GLY A 215 26.44 -8.22 7.87
C GLY A 215 26.34 -8.87 6.49
N PHE A 216 25.34 -8.50 5.70
CA PHE A 216 25.15 -8.99 4.33
C PHE A 216 26.27 -8.53 3.41
N VAL A 217 26.55 -7.22 3.41
CA VAL A 217 27.63 -6.64 2.60
C VAL A 217 28.97 -7.22 3.01
N ALA A 218 29.23 -7.42 4.31
CA ALA A 218 30.46 -8.07 4.78
C ALA A 218 30.65 -9.47 4.19
N LYS A 219 29.61 -10.31 4.24
CA LYS A 219 29.66 -11.67 3.65
C LYS A 219 29.82 -11.64 2.13
N PHE A 220 29.06 -10.78 1.45
CA PHE A 220 29.08 -10.64 0.00
C PHE A 220 30.41 -10.12 -0.54
N MET A 221 31.02 -9.18 0.20
CA MET A 221 32.33 -8.61 -0.15
C MET A 221 33.52 -9.44 0.36
N GLY A 222 33.30 -10.38 1.29
CA GLY A 222 34.37 -11.10 1.98
C GLY A 222 35.18 -10.18 2.92
N TRP A 223 34.56 -9.11 3.43
CA TRP A 223 35.23 -8.08 4.25
C TRP A 223 34.81 -8.21 5.72
N PRO A 224 35.68 -7.83 6.67
CA PRO A 224 35.27 -7.72 8.07
C PRO A 224 34.26 -6.58 8.26
N GLN A 225 33.26 -6.78 9.12
CA GLN A 225 32.24 -5.75 9.41
C GLN A 225 32.83 -4.43 9.92
N SER A 226 34.03 -4.45 10.53
CA SER A 226 34.72 -3.25 11.02
C SER A 226 35.15 -2.29 9.89
N LEU A 227 35.20 -2.74 8.65
CA LEU A 227 35.50 -1.91 7.47
C LEU A 227 34.25 -1.41 6.76
N ILE A 228 33.05 -1.66 7.30
CA ILE A 228 31.78 -1.31 6.67
C ILE A 228 30.94 -0.51 7.66
N ASN A 229 30.49 0.66 7.25
CA ASN A 229 29.69 1.54 8.08
C ASN A 229 28.40 2.00 7.38
N ILE A 230 27.26 1.69 7.99
CA ILE A 230 25.95 2.09 7.47
C ILE A 230 25.50 3.37 8.17
N LYS A 231 25.21 4.42 7.39
CA LYS A 231 24.72 5.74 7.80
C LYS A 231 23.34 5.98 7.20
N ARG A 232 22.28 5.78 7.98
CA ARG A 232 20.90 5.91 7.49
C ARG A 232 20.56 7.35 7.06
N ALA A 233 19.75 7.48 6.02
CA ALA A 233 19.06 8.73 5.66
C ALA A 233 17.65 8.76 6.28
N VAL A 234 16.92 9.87 6.09
CA VAL A 234 15.48 9.88 6.37
C VAL A 234 14.79 8.87 5.44
N MET A 235 13.77 8.17 5.94
CA MET A 235 13.07 7.12 5.19
C MET A 235 11.60 7.50 4.91
N GLY A 236 11.19 7.35 3.65
CA GLY A 236 9.83 7.62 3.17
C GLY A 236 8.89 6.41 3.26
N GLY A 237 8.93 5.70 4.38
CA GLY A 237 8.16 4.47 4.62
C GLY A 237 8.94 3.18 4.29
N SER A 238 8.51 2.09 4.91
CA SER A 238 9.04 0.72 4.68
C SER A 238 7.94 -0.33 4.85
N PHE A 239 7.21 -0.27 5.97
CA PHE A 239 6.14 -1.22 6.30
C PHE A 239 6.59 -2.70 6.31
N GLY A 240 7.89 -2.95 6.48
CA GLY A 240 8.53 -4.27 6.42
C GLY A 240 9.32 -4.52 5.14
N GLY A 241 9.01 -3.84 4.03
CA GLY A 241 9.60 -4.16 2.73
C GLY A 241 11.09 -3.79 2.65
N LYS A 242 11.51 -2.68 3.28
CA LYS A 242 12.93 -2.29 3.37
C LYS A 242 13.69 -3.00 4.49
N ASP A 243 13.09 -4.04 5.08
CA ASP A 243 13.79 -5.01 5.94
C ASP A 243 14.46 -6.12 5.13
N ASP A 244 14.32 -6.15 3.81
CA ASP A 244 14.75 -7.30 3.02
C ASP A 244 15.50 -6.87 1.77
N VAL A 245 14.79 -6.34 0.77
CA VAL A 245 15.33 -5.97 -0.55
C VAL A 245 16.53 -5.01 -0.48
N ILE A 246 16.58 -4.14 0.54
CA ILE A 246 17.66 -3.16 0.70
C ILE A 246 19.00 -3.84 1.04
N ASP A 247 18.97 -5.03 1.66
CA ASP A 247 20.16 -5.82 1.97
C ASP A 247 20.85 -6.25 0.66
N HIS A 248 20.07 -6.70 -0.33
CA HIS A 248 20.55 -7.12 -1.64
C HIS A 248 21.03 -5.94 -2.50
N LEU A 249 20.28 -4.84 -2.49
CA LEU A 249 20.67 -3.63 -3.23
C LEU A 249 21.97 -3.03 -2.69
N ALA A 250 22.18 -3.06 -1.36
CA ALA A 250 23.42 -2.62 -0.74
C ALA A 250 24.62 -3.48 -1.13
N CYS A 251 24.44 -4.80 -1.28
CA CYS A 251 25.50 -5.69 -1.78
C CYS A 251 25.95 -5.30 -3.20
N ARG A 252 25.00 -5.01 -4.10
CA ARG A 252 25.27 -4.59 -5.49
C ARG A 252 25.96 -3.24 -5.55
N SER A 253 25.49 -2.27 -4.76
CA SER A 253 26.09 -0.94 -4.66
C SER A 253 27.53 -1.02 -4.16
N ALA A 254 27.76 -1.78 -3.07
CA ALA A 254 29.08 -2.02 -2.51
C ALA A 254 30.05 -2.63 -3.52
N LEU A 255 29.61 -3.63 -4.28
CA LEU A 255 30.41 -4.27 -5.32
C LEU A 255 30.83 -3.28 -6.42
N LEU A 256 29.90 -2.50 -6.97
CA LEU A 256 30.23 -1.52 -8.00
C LEU A 256 31.11 -0.39 -7.45
N THR A 257 30.92 0.05 -6.20
CA THR A 257 31.83 1.00 -5.55
C THR A 257 33.23 0.42 -5.41
N HIS A 258 33.37 -0.84 -5.01
CA HIS A 258 34.67 -1.51 -4.92
C HIS A 258 35.36 -1.63 -6.28
N LEU A 259 34.63 -2.07 -7.32
CA LEU A 259 35.17 -2.29 -8.65
C LEU A 259 35.55 -1.00 -9.39
N THR A 260 34.88 0.12 -9.07
CA THR A 260 35.11 1.41 -9.74
C THR A 260 35.96 2.39 -8.94
N GLY A 261 36.09 2.19 -7.62
CA GLY A 261 36.69 3.16 -6.71
C GLY A 261 35.90 4.47 -6.58
N ARG A 262 34.66 4.52 -7.08
CA ARG A 262 33.81 5.72 -7.12
C ARG A 262 32.53 5.52 -6.31
N PRO A 263 31.91 6.61 -5.81
CA PRO A 263 30.57 6.51 -5.22
C PRO A 263 29.57 5.96 -6.23
N VAL A 264 28.68 5.05 -5.83
CA VAL A 264 27.64 4.47 -6.71
C VAL A 264 26.29 4.59 -6.02
N LYS A 265 25.30 5.19 -6.70
CA LYS A 265 23.92 5.30 -6.22
C LYS A 265 22.97 4.45 -7.05
N PHE A 266 22.22 3.58 -6.40
CA PHE A 266 20.99 2.99 -6.93
C PHE A 266 19.80 3.74 -6.36
N ALA A 267 18.90 4.21 -7.23
CA ALA A 267 17.62 4.77 -6.86
C ALA A 267 16.54 4.12 -7.73
N TYR A 268 15.71 3.27 -7.13
CA TYR A 268 14.71 2.51 -7.88
C TYR A 268 13.58 3.40 -8.37
N THR A 269 13.16 3.16 -9.61
CA THR A 269 11.83 3.59 -10.08
C THR A 269 10.73 2.77 -9.40
N ARG A 270 9.48 3.23 -9.48
CA ARG A 270 8.35 2.46 -8.92
C ARG A 270 8.23 1.08 -9.55
N GLU A 271 8.44 0.98 -10.86
CA GLU A 271 8.37 -0.28 -11.59
C GLU A 271 9.44 -1.27 -11.12
N GLN A 272 10.68 -0.82 -10.94
CA GLN A 272 11.78 -1.65 -10.41
C GLN A 272 11.49 -2.09 -8.97
N SER A 273 11.05 -1.16 -8.12
CA SER A 273 10.63 -1.45 -6.74
C SER A 273 9.58 -2.56 -6.72
N ILE A 274 8.53 -2.46 -7.52
CA ILE A 274 7.45 -3.45 -7.53
C ILE A 274 7.90 -4.81 -8.09
N ILE A 275 8.74 -4.83 -9.13
CA ILE A 275 9.22 -6.07 -9.75
C ILE A 275 10.09 -6.87 -8.78
N GLU A 276 11.02 -6.20 -8.09
CA GLU A 276 11.99 -6.89 -7.24
C GLU A 276 11.53 -7.05 -5.79
N SER A 277 10.87 -6.05 -5.19
CA SER A 277 10.61 -6.06 -3.76
C SER A 277 9.74 -7.25 -3.33
N CYS A 278 9.94 -7.67 -2.09
CA CYS A 278 9.07 -8.67 -1.47
C CYS A 278 7.61 -8.20 -1.36
N LYS A 279 6.68 -9.14 -1.21
CA LYS A 279 5.25 -8.87 -0.98
C LYS A 279 4.75 -9.52 0.31
N ARG A 280 3.53 -9.19 0.76
CA ARG A 280 2.79 -10.02 1.74
C ARG A 280 2.45 -11.37 1.12
N HIS A 281 2.59 -12.42 1.93
CA HIS A 281 2.23 -13.80 1.58
C HIS A 281 0.74 -13.98 1.24
N PRO A 282 0.43 -14.55 0.06
CA PRO A 282 -0.85 -15.21 -0.21
C PRO A 282 -0.99 -16.49 0.61
N TYR A 283 -2.15 -16.69 1.24
CA TYR A 283 -2.45 -17.89 2.02
C TYR A 283 -3.68 -18.61 1.46
N LYS A 284 -3.62 -19.95 1.41
CA LYS A 284 -4.79 -20.84 1.38
C LYS A 284 -4.94 -21.46 2.77
N MET A 285 -6.10 -21.29 3.40
CA MET A 285 -6.31 -21.68 4.80
C MET A 285 -7.56 -22.55 4.93
N LYS A 286 -7.42 -23.73 5.52
CA LYS A 286 -8.51 -24.65 5.80
C LYS A 286 -8.73 -24.75 7.30
N TYR A 287 -9.94 -24.42 7.73
CA TYR A 287 -10.38 -24.47 9.12
C TYR A 287 -11.41 -25.57 9.30
N LYS A 288 -11.25 -26.34 10.38
CA LYS A 288 -12.25 -27.26 10.91
C LYS A 288 -12.51 -26.92 12.36
N VAL A 289 -13.74 -26.57 12.72
CA VAL A 289 -14.09 -26.10 14.07
C VAL A 289 -15.22 -26.94 14.65
N GLY A 290 -15.08 -27.32 15.92
CA GLY A 290 -16.08 -28.04 16.70
C GLY A 290 -16.75 -27.13 17.72
N VAL A 291 -18.07 -27.01 17.66
CA VAL A 291 -18.87 -26.14 18.54
C VAL A 291 -20.09 -26.85 19.13
N ASP A 292 -20.62 -26.35 20.25
CA ASP A 292 -21.93 -26.74 20.78
C ASP A 292 -23.09 -25.83 20.30
N GLU A 293 -24.32 -26.18 20.67
CA GLU A 293 -25.53 -25.42 20.35
C GLU A 293 -25.60 -24.01 20.95
N VAL A 294 -24.80 -23.72 21.97
CA VAL A 294 -24.71 -22.38 22.58
C VAL A 294 -23.44 -21.64 22.17
N GLY A 295 -22.67 -22.18 21.21
CA GLY A 295 -21.50 -21.57 20.60
C GLY A 295 -20.20 -21.66 21.40
N HIS A 296 -20.02 -22.59 22.34
CA HIS A 296 -18.68 -22.86 22.90
C HIS A 296 -17.82 -23.61 21.89
N ILE A 297 -16.56 -23.22 21.77
CA ILE A 297 -15.59 -23.83 20.85
C ILE A 297 -14.76 -24.88 21.60
N PHE A 298 -14.84 -26.14 21.18
CA PHE A 298 -14.12 -27.26 21.80
C PHE A 298 -12.82 -27.60 21.08
N ALA A 299 -12.81 -27.50 19.75
CA ALA A 299 -11.69 -27.89 18.91
C ALA A 299 -11.54 -26.99 17.69
N MET A 300 -10.29 -26.76 17.28
CA MET A 300 -9.99 -26.15 15.97
C MET A 300 -8.77 -26.81 15.34
N LYS A 301 -8.95 -27.36 14.12
CA LYS A 301 -7.85 -27.79 13.26
C LYS A 301 -7.68 -26.78 12.13
N ILE A 302 -6.43 -26.36 11.87
CA ILE A 302 -6.11 -25.34 10.86
C ILE A 302 -4.94 -25.83 10.01
N ASP A 303 -5.14 -25.96 8.71
CA ASP A 303 -4.09 -26.25 7.73
C ASP A 303 -3.86 -25.02 6.85
N ILE A 304 -2.63 -24.49 6.80
CA ILE A 304 -2.28 -23.27 6.05
C ILE A 304 -1.17 -23.56 5.05
N LEU A 305 -1.40 -23.20 3.79
CA LEU A 305 -0.37 -23.12 2.75
C LEU A 305 -0.09 -21.65 2.44
N ALA A 306 1.14 -21.22 2.68
CA ALA A 306 1.63 -19.88 2.38
C ALA A 306 2.55 -19.92 1.16
N ASP A 307 2.31 -19.07 0.16
CA ASP A 307 3.21 -18.92 -0.97
C ASP A 307 4.42 -18.07 -0.56
N SER A 308 5.63 -18.67 -0.52
CA SER A 308 6.87 -17.95 -0.22
C SER A 308 7.47 -17.25 -1.46
N GLY A 309 7.01 -17.59 -2.65
CA GLY A 309 7.62 -17.21 -3.93
C GLY A 309 9.02 -17.79 -4.12
N GLY A 310 9.85 -17.13 -4.93
CA GLY A 310 11.14 -17.68 -5.39
C GLY A 310 12.21 -17.91 -4.32
N TYR A 311 12.14 -17.22 -3.18
CA TYR A 311 13.12 -17.30 -2.08
C TYR A 311 12.42 -17.28 -0.71
N ALA A 312 13.07 -17.84 0.31
CA ALA A 312 12.44 -17.98 1.63
C ALA A 312 12.30 -16.66 2.36
N ALA A 313 13.32 -15.80 2.29
CA ALA A 313 13.32 -14.48 2.94
C ALA A 313 12.85 -14.57 4.42
N SER A 314 11.84 -13.79 4.84
CA SER A 314 11.26 -13.86 6.19
C SER A 314 10.10 -14.86 6.33
N SER A 315 9.80 -15.67 5.30
CA SER A 315 8.71 -16.66 5.33
C SER A 315 8.77 -17.60 6.55
N PRO A 316 9.94 -18.09 7.00
CA PRO A 316 10.02 -18.88 8.23
C PRO A 316 9.42 -18.18 9.44
N PHE A 317 9.71 -16.90 9.69
CA PHE A 317 9.16 -16.19 10.85
C PHE A 317 7.72 -15.69 10.62
N VAL A 318 7.35 -15.31 9.40
CA VAL A 318 5.97 -14.91 9.08
C VAL A 318 5.00 -16.06 9.34
N THR A 319 5.33 -17.26 8.86
CA THR A 319 4.49 -18.44 9.03
C THR A 319 4.50 -18.97 10.47
N TRP A 320 5.62 -18.84 11.19
CA TRP A 320 5.68 -19.13 12.63
C TRP A 320 4.73 -18.20 13.40
N ARG A 321 4.70 -16.90 13.08
CA ARG A 321 3.77 -15.98 13.73
C ARG A 321 2.30 -16.30 13.43
N SER A 322 2.01 -16.83 12.25
CA SER A 322 0.67 -17.35 11.94
C SER A 322 0.31 -18.56 12.82
N SER A 323 1.23 -19.49 13.08
CA SER A 323 0.94 -20.68 13.90
C SER A 323 0.63 -20.35 15.36
N VAL A 324 1.11 -19.22 15.88
CA VAL A 324 0.84 -18.75 17.27
C VAL A 324 -0.44 -17.92 17.42
N GLN A 325 -1.11 -17.54 16.32
CA GLN A 325 -2.30 -16.68 16.34
C GLN A 325 -3.50 -17.19 15.54
N ALA A 326 -3.35 -18.24 14.71
CA ALA A 326 -4.35 -18.60 13.70
C ALA A 326 -5.75 -18.93 14.23
N ALA A 327 -5.89 -19.33 15.49
CA ALA A 327 -7.19 -19.65 16.10
C ALA A 327 -7.83 -18.46 16.85
N GLY A 328 -7.25 -17.26 16.72
CA GLY A 328 -7.79 -16.01 17.26
C GLY A 328 -7.66 -15.85 18.78
N PRO A 329 -8.13 -14.72 19.33
CA PRO A 329 -8.07 -14.43 20.77
C PRO A 329 -9.17 -15.17 21.55
N TYR A 330 -9.36 -16.47 21.30
CA TYR A 330 -10.47 -17.26 21.83
C TYR A 330 -9.97 -18.40 22.74
N ARG A 331 -10.77 -18.73 23.76
CA ARG A 331 -10.62 -19.91 24.59
C ARG A 331 -10.97 -21.14 23.77
N ILE A 332 -9.94 -21.83 23.30
CA ILE A 332 -10.07 -23.10 22.60
C ILE A 332 -9.22 -24.13 23.36
N PRO A 333 -9.85 -25.16 23.97
CA PRO A 333 -9.13 -26.16 24.75
C PRO A 333 -8.22 -27.04 23.88
N ASN A 334 -8.65 -27.37 22.66
CA ASN A 334 -7.95 -28.30 21.77
C ASN A 334 -7.66 -27.64 20.41
N VAL A 335 -6.39 -27.50 20.05
CA VAL A 335 -5.94 -26.82 18.82
C VAL A 335 -4.86 -27.65 18.14
N HIS A 336 -4.99 -27.81 16.83
CA HIS A 336 -3.94 -28.37 15.98
C HIS A 336 -3.78 -27.48 14.74
N ILE A 337 -2.61 -26.85 14.60
CA ILE A 337 -2.30 -25.96 13.48
C ILE A 337 -1.11 -26.53 12.75
N ASP A 338 -1.18 -26.56 11.42
CA ASP A 338 -0.08 -26.90 10.50
C ASP A 338 0.07 -25.76 9.49
N VAL A 339 1.28 -25.20 9.36
CA VAL A 339 1.58 -24.09 8.44
C VAL A 339 2.80 -24.43 7.60
N LYS A 340 2.66 -24.41 6.27
CA LYS A 340 3.76 -24.64 5.32
C LYS A 340 3.98 -23.40 4.46
N ALA A 341 5.20 -22.88 4.46
CA ALA A 341 5.67 -21.95 3.44
C ALA A 341 6.21 -22.74 2.25
N VAL A 342 5.71 -22.46 1.05
CA VAL A 342 5.98 -23.24 -0.17
C VAL A 342 6.64 -22.35 -1.21
N TYR A 343 7.78 -22.78 -1.74
CA TYR A 343 8.43 -22.08 -2.86
C TYR A 343 7.55 -22.15 -4.10
N THR A 344 7.45 -21.02 -4.80
CA THR A 344 6.83 -20.91 -6.13
C THR A 344 7.70 -20.03 -7.04
N ASN A 345 7.41 -19.96 -8.34
CA ASN A 345 8.04 -19.01 -9.27
C ASN A 345 7.31 -17.65 -9.32
N ASN A 346 6.52 -17.32 -8.29
CA ASN A 346 5.95 -16.00 -8.10
C ASN A 346 6.97 -15.05 -7.42
N SER A 347 6.61 -13.75 -7.31
CA SER A 347 7.37 -12.80 -6.49
C SER A 347 7.57 -13.34 -5.08
N TYR A 348 8.80 -13.25 -4.57
CA TYR A 348 9.10 -13.71 -3.22
C TYR A 348 8.40 -12.84 -2.16
N THR A 349 8.19 -13.43 -0.99
CA THR A 349 7.38 -12.80 0.07
C THR A 349 8.17 -12.73 1.37
N SER A 350 7.92 -11.67 2.14
CA SER A 350 8.70 -11.38 3.35
C SER A 350 7.87 -10.51 4.31
N ALA A 351 8.55 -9.76 5.18
CA ALA A 351 7.93 -8.92 6.17
C ALA A 351 7.00 -7.86 5.54
N MET A 352 5.72 -7.86 5.93
CA MET A 352 4.80 -6.75 5.70
C MET A 352 3.97 -6.50 6.96
N ARG A 353 3.72 -5.22 7.30
CA ARG A 353 3.01 -4.77 8.52
C ARG A 353 1.88 -5.72 8.94
N GLY A 354 2.01 -6.36 10.10
CA GLY A 354 1.10 -7.42 10.56
C GLY A 354 1.72 -8.81 10.52
N PHE A 355 2.68 -9.06 9.65
CA PHE A 355 3.59 -10.21 9.68
C PHE A 355 2.88 -11.57 9.82
N GLY A 356 1.96 -11.88 8.89
CA GLY A 356 1.17 -13.12 8.89
C GLY A 356 -0.17 -13.03 9.65
N SER A 357 -0.32 -12.07 10.57
CA SER A 357 -1.54 -11.90 11.36
C SER A 357 -2.76 -11.46 10.54
N PRO A 358 -2.68 -10.48 9.60
CA PRO A 358 -3.86 -10.05 8.84
C PRO A 358 -4.52 -11.21 8.05
N GLN A 359 -3.73 -12.15 7.55
CA GLN A 359 -4.23 -13.31 6.81
C GLN A 359 -5.09 -14.22 7.70
N VAL A 360 -4.57 -14.60 8.87
CA VAL A 360 -5.29 -15.50 9.78
C VAL A 360 -6.44 -14.81 10.52
N VAL A 361 -6.30 -13.50 10.81
CA VAL A 361 -7.38 -12.68 11.39
C VAL A 361 -8.57 -12.59 10.45
N TYR A 362 -8.34 -12.41 9.15
CA TYR A 362 -9.39 -12.50 8.15
C TYR A 362 -10.14 -13.84 8.22
N ALA A 363 -9.42 -14.96 8.23
CA ALA A 363 -10.01 -16.29 8.23
C ALA A 363 -10.80 -16.58 9.51
N HIS A 364 -10.18 -16.44 10.69
CA HIS A 364 -10.84 -16.79 11.95
C HIS A 364 -11.99 -15.82 12.29
N GLU A 365 -11.90 -14.52 11.97
CA GLU A 365 -13.01 -13.59 12.22
C GLU A 365 -14.17 -13.73 11.22
N SER A 366 -13.90 -14.18 9.99
CA SER A 366 -14.97 -14.58 9.07
C SER A 366 -15.66 -15.85 9.58
N LEU A 367 -14.88 -16.84 10.03
CA LEU A 367 -15.39 -18.07 10.62
C LEU A 367 -16.27 -17.81 11.85
N MET A 368 -15.89 -16.87 12.73
CA MET A 368 -16.71 -16.50 13.89
C MET A 368 -18.09 -15.97 13.48
N ASP A 369 -18.17 -15.15 12.43
CA ASP A 369 -19.47 -14.67 11.93
C ASP A 369 -20.29 -15.78 11.27
N GLU A 370 -19.64 -16.76 10.64
CA GLU A 370 -20.30 -17.93 10.05
C GLU A 370 -20.80 -18.93 11.10
N ILE A 371 -20.06 -19.15 12.19
CA ILE A 371 -20.53 -19.92 13.34
C ILE A 371 -21.75 -19.23 13.97
N ALA A 372 -21.68 -17.91 14.14
CA ALA A 372 -22.76 -17.12 14.70
C ALA A 372 -24.04 -17.23 13.85
N GLU A 373 -23.92 -17.13 12.53
CA GLU A 373 -25.03 -17.35 11.59
C GLU A 373 -25.57 -18.78 11.63
N TYR A 374 -24.68 -19.79 11.63
CA TYR A 374 -25.08 -21.20 11.66
C TYR A 374 -25.88 -21.57 12.92
N LEU A 375 -25.54 -20.96 14.07
CA LEU A 375 -26.21 -21.20 15.35
C LEU A 375 -27.35 -20.21 15.65
N ASP A 376 -27.60 -19.24 14.78
CA ASP A 376 -28.52 -18.12 15.02
C ASP A 376 -28.22 -17.35 16.33
N ILE A 377 -26.93 -17.14 16.60
CA ILE A 377 -26.43 -16.37 17.76
C ILE A 377 -25.94 -15.01 17.26
N PRO A 378 -26.22 -13.90 17.99
CA PRO A 378 -25.62 -12.61 17.62
C PRO A 378 -24.08 -12.68 17.58
N PRO A 379 -23.41 -12.18 16.52
CA PRO A 379 -21.97 -12.33 16.33
C PRO A 379 -21.12 -11.71 17.45
N LEU A 380 -21.64 -10.66 18.09
CA LEU A 380 -21.03 -10.07 19.28
C LEU A 380 -21.06 -11.02 20.48
N LYS A 381 -22.18 -11.72 20.70
CA LYS A 381 -22.35 -12.65 21.83
C LYS A 381 -21.50 -13.91 21.70
N LEU A 382 -21.33 -14.42 20.48
CA LEU A 382 -20.42 -15.54 20.24
C LEU A 382 -18.98 -15.18 20.63
N ARG A 383 -18.53 -13.96 20.29
CA ARG A 383 -17.19 -13.47 20.66
C ARG A 383 -17.06 -13.20 22.16
N GLU A 384 -18.02 -12.54 22.80
CA GLU A 384 -18.02 -12.34 24.25
C GLU A 384 -17.91 -13.67 25.03
N LYS A 385 -18.59 -14.71 24.52
CA LYS A 385 -18.60 -16.05 25.10
C LYS A 385 -17.23 -16.73 25.01
N ASN A 386 -16.51 -16.58 23.90
CA ASN A 386 -15.28 -17.33 23.65
C ASN A 386 -14.00 -16.50 23.85
N ALA A 387 -14.04 -15.17 23.84
CA ALA A 387 -12.85 -14.33 23.93
C ALA A 387 -12.08 -14.53 25.24
N LEU A 388 -10.75 -14.53 25.17
CA LEU A 388 -9.83 -14.74 26.29
C LEU A 388 -10.06 -13.75 27.45
N ARG A 389 -9.81 -14.23 28.66
CA ARG A 389 -9.90 -13.51 29.94
C ARG A 389 -8.60 -13.68 30.73
N GLN A 390 -8.44 -12.86 31.78
CA GLN A 390 -7.31 -12.99 32.69
C GLN A 390 -7.22 -14.41 33.26
N GLY A 391 -6.02 -15.01 33.24
CA GLY A 391 -5.78 -16.37 33.71
C GLY A 391 -6.14 -17.47 32.70
N ASP A 392 -6.67 -17.15 31.52
CA ASP A 392 -6.82 -18.12 30.43
C ASP A 392 -5.46 -18.48 29.82
N THR A 393 -5.45 -19.52 28.97
CA THR A 393 -4.29 -19.90 28.17
C THR A 393 -4.48 -19.59 26.69
N SER A 394 -3.44 -19.07 26.04
CA SER A 394 -3.40 -18.87 24.59
C SER A 394 -3.54 -20.19 23.82
N ILE A 395 -3.61 -20.10 22.49
CA ILE A 395 -3.65 -21.27 21.61
C ILE A 395 -2.35 -22.09 21.63
N THR A 396 -1.25 -21.46 22.08
CA THR A 396 0.05 -22.11 22.31
C THR A 396 0.24 -22.59 23.74
N GLY A 397 -0.76 -22.42 24.62
CA GLY A 397 -0.68 -22.82 26.03
C GLY A 397 -0.04 -21.78 26.97
N GLN A 398 0.25 -20.56 26.52
CA GLN A 398 0.76 -19.50 27.40
C GLN A 398 -0.30 -19.07 28.41
N LEU A 399 0.00 -19.11 29.71
CA LEU A 399 -0.84 -18.52 30.75
C LEU A 399 -0.78 -16.99 30.69
N PHE A 400 -1.95 -16.33 30.69
CA PHE A 400 -2.05 -14.87 30.67
C PHE A 400 -2.24 -14.31 32.08
N ASP A 401 -1.15 -14.17 32.82
CA ASP A 401 -1.06 -13.68 34.20
C ASP A 401 -0.15 -12.46 34.38
N ASN A 402 0.70 -12.13 33.39
CA ASN A 402 1.72 -11.08 33.49
C ASN A 402 1.33 -9.74 32.83
N HIS A 403 0.17 -9.68 32.18
CA HIS A 403 -0.40 -8.47 31.58
C HIS A 403 -1.93 -8.47 31.70
N THR A 404 -2.55 -7.31 31.54
CA THR A 404 -4.02 -7.21 31.47
C THR A 404 -4.55 -7.82 30.17
N VAL A 405 -5.46 -8.78 30.29
CA VAL A 405 -6.20 -9.35 29.15
C VAL A 405 -7.45 -8.52 28.86
N SER A 406 -7.40 -7.70 27.80
CA SER A 406 -8.42 -6.69 27.51
C SER A 406 -9.29 -7.00 26.27
N ALA A 407 -9.30 -8.24 25.78
CA ALA A 407 -10.08 -8.65 24.60
C ALA A 407 -11.57 -8.29 24.70
N ILE A 408 -12.20 -8.52 25.87
CA ILE A 408 -13.60 -8.13 26.12
C ILE A 408 -13.75 -6.61 26.20
N GLU A 409 -12.79 -5.91 26.79
CA GLU A 409 -12.85 -4.46 26.97
C GLU A 409 -12.80 -3.73 25.62
N VAL A 410 -11.86 -4.10 24.75
CA VAL A 410 -11.77 -3.50 23.40
C VAL A 410 -12.99 -3.86 22.56
N LEU A 411 -13.53 -5.08 22.69
CA LEU A 411 -14.74 -5.51 22.00
C LEU A 411 -15.94 -4.64 22.40
N ASN A 412 -16.16 -4.45 23.71
CA ASN A 412 -17.26 -3.65 24.23
C ASN A 412 -17.11 -2.18 23.83
N LYS A 413 -15.92 -1.58 24.05
CA LYS A 413 -15.68 -0.17 23.69
C LYS A 413 -15.90 0.12 22.21
N ALA A 414 -15.42 -0.75 21.32
CA ALA A 414 -15.62 -0.57 19.88
C ALA A 414 -17.09 -0.76 19.48
N SER A 415 -17.75 -1.81 19.98
CA SER A 415 -19.13 -2.14 19.60
C SER A 415 -20.17 -1.16 20.18
N GLU A 416 -19.98 -0.70 21.42
CA GLU A 416 -20.80 0.33 22.05
C GLU A 416 -20.64 1.67 21.34
N SER A 417 -19.40 2.11 21.09
CA SER A 417 -19.14 3.37 20.39
C SER A 417 -19.63 3.37 18.94
N ALA A 418 -19.68 2.20 18.29
CA ALA A 418 -20.24 2.06 16.94
C ALA A 418 -21.76 1.83 16.94
N GLU A 419 -22.40 1.71 18.11
CA GLU A 419 -23.80 1.34 18.26
C GLU A 419 -24.15 0.05 17.50
N PHE A 420 -23.24 -0.94 17.54
CA PHE A 420 -23.19 -2.08 16.62
C PHE A 420 -24.54 -2.79 16.47
N MET A 421 -25.17 -3.15 17.58
CA MET A 421 -26.44 -3.88 17.58
C MET A 421 -27.59 -3.03 17.01
N ALA A 422 -27.65 -1.75 17.37
CA ALA A 422 -28.70 -0.84 16.89
C ALA A 422 -28.57 -0.60 15.38
N LYS A 423 -27.35 -0.35 14.89
CA LYS A 423 -27.07 -0.18 13.46
C LYS A 423 -27.28 -1.45 12.67
N ARG A 424 -26.91 -2.62 13.22
CA ARG A 424 -27.17 -3.91 12.57
C ARG A 424 -28.67 -4.13 12.35
N GLN A 425 -29.50 -3.83 13.36
CA GLN A 425 -30.96 -3.90 13.22
C GLN A 425 -31.48 -2.87 12.21
N HIS A 426 -30.99 -1.63 12.27
CA HIS A 426 -31.39 -0.58 11.34
C HIS A 426 -31.08 -0.94 9.89
N TYR A 427 -29.87 -1.41 9.60
CA TYR A 427 -29.46 -1.83 8.26
C TYR A 427 -30.21 -3.07 7.78
N HIS A 428 -30.57 -3.99 8.67
CA HIS A 428 -31.43 -5.11 8.31
C HIS A 428 -32.80 -4.62 7.79
N VAL A 429 -33.45 -3.71 8.52
CA VAL A 429 -34.73 -3.10 8.11
C VAL A 429 -34.58 -2.30 6.82
N LEU A 430 -33.52 -1.51 6.69
CA LEU A 430 -33.24 -0.71 5.50
C LEU A 430 -33.01 -1.59 4.26
N ASN A 431 -32.28 -2.70 4.40
CA ASN A 431 -32.03 -3.62 3.29
C ASN A 431 -33.30 -4.36 2.84
N GLN A 432 -34.26 -4.61 3.74
CA GLN A 432 -35.58 -5.18 3.40
C GLN A 432 -36.44 -4.22 2.56
N GLN A 433 -36.21 -2.91 2.62
CA GLN A 433 -36.93 -1.92 1.80
C GLN A 433 -36.52 -1.97 0.32
N GLY A 434 -35.43 -2.67 -0.02
CA GLY A 434 -34.94 -2.80 -1.38
C GLY A 434 -34.02 -1.65 -1.81
N GLY A 435 -33.95 -1.39 -3.12
CA GLY A 435 -33.00 -0.44 -3.72
C GLY A 435 -31.67 -1.07 -4.12
N VAL A 436 -30.83 -0.30 -4.81
CA VAL A 436 -29.55 -0.75 -5.40
C VAL A 436 -28.42 -0.79 -4.36
N TRP A 437 -28.51 0.03 -3.32
CA TRP A 437 -27.53 0.05 -2.25
C TRP A 437 -27.97 -0.84 -1.09
N ARG A 438 -27.05 -1.67 -0.59
CA ARG A 438 -27.21 -2.46 0.63
C ARG A 438 -26.22 -1.98 1.67
N TYR A 439 -26.65 -1.91 2.92
CA TYR A 439 -25.86 -1.39 4.03
C TYR A 439 -25.42 -2.52 4.94
N GLY A 440 -24.21 -2.43 5.48
CA GLY A 440 -23.73 -3.44 6.41
C GLY A 440 -22.77 -2.92 7.46
N ILE A 441 -22.73 -3.68 8.54
CA ILE A 441 -21.86 -3.43 9.69
C ILE A 441 -21.23 -4.76 10.11
N GLY A 442 -19.92 -4.76 10.31
CA GLY A 442 -19.14 -5.94 10.65
C GLY A 442 -18.03 -5.58 11.62
N LEU A 443 -17.56 -6.57 12.38
CA LEU A 443 -16.49 -6.36 13.36
C LEU A 443 -15.46 -7.48 13.30
N ALA A 444 -14.27 -7.20 13.85
CA ALA A 444 -13.18 -8.14 14.00
C ALA A 444 -12.46 -7.89 15.33
N LEU A 445 -12.03 -8.96 16.00
CA LEU A 445 -11.27 -8.95 17.25
C LEU A 445 -9.91 -9.65 17.06
N SER A 446 -8.83 -9.07 17.58
CA SER A 446 -7.49 -9.69 17.54
C SER A 446 -6.72 -9.45 18.84
N TYR A 447 -5.67 -10.25 18.99
CA TYR A 447 -4.60 -10.09 19.96
C TYR A 447 -3.27 -10.30 19.24
N ARG A 448 -2.23 -9.59 19.65
CA ARG A 448 -0.89 -9.70 19.05
C ARG A 448 0.19 -9.72 20.12
N GLY A 449 1.14 -10.64 19.97
CA GLY A 449 2.36 -10.66 20.76
C GLY A 449 3.26 -9.48 20.41
N CYS A 450 3.74 -8.78 21.43
CA CYS A 450 4.46 -7.52 21.31
C CYS A 450 5.97 -7.72 21.57
N SER A 451 6.67 -8.27 20.58
CA SER A 451 8.12 -8.54 20.56
C SER A 451 8.45 -9.39 19.33
N ILE A 452 9.75 -9.56 19.03
CA ILE A 452 10.18 -10.67 18.16
C ILE A 452 9.67 -11.98 18.77
N GLY A 453 9.88 -12.18 20.08
CA GLY A 453 9.36 -13.35 20.80
C GLY A 453 10.20 -14.59 20.54
N ALA A 454 9.62 -15.78 20.67
CA ALA A 454 10.35 -17.04 20.55
C ALA A 454 10.87 -17.36 19.13
N GLU A 455 10.45 -16.60 18.11
CA GLU A 455 10.98 -16.72 16.76
C GLU A 455 12.43 -16.19 16.62
N GLY A 456 12.95 -15.41 17.57
CA GLY A 456 14.31 -14.85 17.47
C GLY A 456 14.81 -14.07 18.70
N VAL A 457 15.93 -13.36 18.54
CA VAL A 457 16.57 -12.59 19.62
C VAL A 457 15.98 -11.18 19.71
N ASP A 458 15.57 -10.76 20.91
CA ASP A 458 14.93 -9.47 21.14
C ASP A 458 15.76 -8.57 22.08
N THR A 459 16.63 -7.73 21.53
CA THR A 459 17.49 -6.80 22.33
C THR A 459 17.52 -5.42 21.69
N SER A 460 17.78 -4.36 22.46
CA SER A 460 17.93 -3.01 21.90
C SER A 460 18.94 -2.20 22.69
N THR A 461 19.56 -1.23 22.03
CA THR A 461 20.57 -0.35 22.61
C THR A 461 20.16 1.11 22.49
N ALA A 462 20.55 1.91 23.49
CA ALA A 462 20.51 3.37 23.45
C ALA A 462 21.87 3.94 23.83
N LEU A 463 22.22 5.09 23.28
CA LEU A 463 23.40 5.88 23.69
C LEU A 463 22.89 7.25 24.12
N ILE A 464 23.18 7.63 25.37
CA ILE A 464 22.83 8.94 25.93
C ILE A 464 24.12 9.66 26.34
N GLN A 465 24.21 10.93 25.95
CA GLN A 465 25.23 11.86 26.43
C GLN A 465 24.55 13.12 26.96
N VAL A 466 24.77 13.43 28.24
CA VAL A 466 24.35 14.70 28.83
C VAL A 466 25.51 15.69 28.75
N ASN A 467 25.30 16.80 28.05
CA ASN A 467 26.29 17.86 27.86
C ASN A 467 26.34 18.79 29.08
N GLU A 468 27.41 19.57 29.23
CA GLU A 468 27.62 20.47 30.37
C GLU A 468 26.51 21.51 30.56
N ASP A 469 25.90 21.97 29.47
CA ASP A 469 24.78 22.91 29.48
C ASP A 469 23.43 22.26 29.83
N GLY A 470 23.42 20.95 30.06
CA GLY A 470 22.24 20.14 30.38
C GLY A 470 21.46 19.66 29.15
N SER A 471 21.89 19.98 27.93
CA SER A 471 21.31 19.37 26.73
C SER A 471 21.67 17.88 26.64
N VAL A 472 20.80 17.07 26.03
CA VAL A 472 20.96 15.61 25.97
C VAL A 472 20.97 15.14 24.52
N ASN A 473 22.06 14.51 24.11
CA ASN A 473 22.14 13.78 22.85
C ASN A 473 21.63 12.34 23.05
N LEU A 474 20.75 11.88 22.17
CA LEU A 474 20.12 10.57 22.22
C LEU A 474 20.24 9.85 20.87
N SER A 475 20.63 8.59 20.92
CA SER A 475 20.59 7.67 19.78
C SER A 475 20.05 6.32 20.22
N THR A 476 19.37 5.60 19.32
CA THR A 476 18.87 4.24 19.56
C THR A 476 19.17 3.32 18.38
N SER A 477 19.26 2.02 18.63
CA SER A 477 19.50 1.02 17.57
C SER A 477 18.26 0.76 16.71
N VAL A 478 17.06 1.10 17.21
CA VAL A 478 15.82 1.08 16.43
C VAL A 478 15.70 2.31 15.50
N SER A 479 14.98 2.16 14.39
CA SER A 479 14.95 3.04 13.22
C SER A 479 13.65 3.83 13.06
N GLU A 480 13.76 5.11 12.71
CA GLU A 480 12.62 5.90 12.25
C GLU A 480 12.26 5.58 10.79
N ASN A 481 11.08 4.98 10.60
CA ASN A 481 10.53 4.59 9.31
C ASN A 481 9.31 5.43 8.91
N GLY A 482 8.95 6.45 9.70
CA GLY A 482 7.72 7.22 9.58
C GLY A 482 6.70 6.96 10.71
N GLN A 483 6.99 6.09 11.67
CA GLN A 483 6.11 5.78 12.80
C GLN A 483 6.16 6.80 13.95
N GLY A 484 7.11 7.74 13.95
CA GLY A 484 7.28 8.72 15.03
C GLY A 484 8.12 8.19 16.21
N LEU A 485 9.06 7.28 15.90
CA LEU A 485 10.03 6.74 16.84
C LEU A 485 10.85 7.85 17.49
N GLN A 486 11.44 8.77 16.71
CA GLN A 486 12.33 9.80 17.26
C GLN A 486 11.60 10.65 18.30
N THR A 487 10.34 10.98 18.03
CA THR A 487 9.50 11.75 18.96
C THR A 487 9.22 10.95 20.24
N THR A 488 8.85 9.67 20.09
CA THR A 488 8.54 8.79 21.23
C THR A 488 9.79 8.56 22.10
N MET A 489 10.94 8.30 21.49
CA MET A 489 12.21 8.10 22.20
C MET A 489 12.66 9.38 22.93
N SER A 490 12.54 10.54 22.29
CA SER A 490 12.84 11.82 22.93
C SER A 490 11.90 12.13 24.10
N LEU A 491 10.61 11.80 23.98
CA LEU A 491 9.65 11.95 25.10
C LEU A 491 10.00 11.07 26.30
N ILE A 492 10.42 9.82 26.04
CA ILE A 492 10.86 8.89 27.10
C ILE A 492 12.11 9.44 27.79
N ALA A 493 13.10 9.92 27.04
CA ALA A 493 14.31 10.51 27.61
C ALA A 493 14.04 11.80 28.39
N ALA A 494 13.22 12.70 27.86
CA ALA A 494 12.81 13.94 28.52
C ALA A 494 12.11 13.66 29.87
N GLU A 495 11.19 12.70 29.90
CA GLU A 495 10.53 12.27 31.13
C GLU A 495 11.50 11.60 32.10
N ALA A 496 12.48 10.83 31.63
CA ALA A 496 13.46 10.15 32.48
C ALA A 496 14.32 11.15 33.28
N PHE A 497 14.73 12.25 32.64
CA PHE A 497 15.50 13.33 33.26
C PHE A 497 14.65 14.47 33.83
N GLY A 498 13.33 14.48 33.59
CA GLY A 498 12.43 15.52 34.07
C GLY A 498 12.65 16.89 33.43
N ILE A 499 13.16 16.93 32.19
CA ILE A 499 13.48 18.15 31.42
C ILE A 499 12.52 18.35 30.24
N GLY A 500 12.62 19.49 29.56
CA GLY A 500 11.83 19.79 28.37
C GLY A 500 12.26 18.96 27.15
N LEU A 501 11.35 18.78 26.19
CA LEU A 501 11.63 18.04 24.94
C LEU A 501 12.67 18.77 24.08
N GLU A 502 12.69 20.11 24.15
CA GLU A 502 13.64 20.99 23.47
C GLU A 502 15.10 20.82 23.93
N GLU A 503 15.32 20.21 25.10
CA GLU A 503 16.65 19.88 25.61
C GLU A 503 17.17 18.54 25.06
N ILE A 504 16.33 17.77 24.34
CA ILE A 504 16.68 16.48 23.75
C ILE A 504 16.99 16.64 22.26
N HIS A 505 18.17 16.22 21.84
CA HIS A 505 18.56 16.09 20.45
C HIS A 505 18.69 14.61 20.05
N PHE A 506 17.76 14.13 19.21
CA PHE A 506 17.83 12.78 18.65
C PHE A 506 18.68 12.78 17.39
N SER A 507 19.65 11.87 17.31
CA SER A 507 20.44 11.63 16.10
C SER A 507 20.46 10.15 15.75
N GLU A 508 20.36 9.84 14.45
CA GLU A 508 20.47 8.48 13.96
C GLU A 508 21.94 8.04 13.94
N PRO A 509 22.33 7.04 14.75
CA PRO A 509 23.74 6.65 14.83
C PRO A 509 24.15 5.82 13.61
N PRO A 510 25.43 5.94 13.20
CA PRO A 510 26.03 4.96 12.30
C PRO A 510 26.28 3.63 13.03
N THR A 511 26.34 2.53 12.29
CA THR A 511 26.58 1.18 12.86
C THR A 511 27.92 1.03 13.57
N SER A 512 28.87 1.94 13.34
CA SER A 512 30.16 1.99 14.03
C SER A 512 30.08 2.57 15.45
N VAL A 513 28.98 3.24 15.80
CA VAL A 513 28.80 3.94 17.08
C VAL A 513 27.84 3.21 18.00
N ILE A 514 26.80 2.56 17.47
CA ILE A 514 25.79 1.89 18.30
C ILE A 514 25.86 0.37 18.17
N GLY A 515 25.48 -0.33 19.25
CA GLY A 515 25.31 -1.78 19.26
C GLY A 515 24.11 -2.25 18.43
N ASP A 516 24.18 -3.49 17.96
CA ASP A 516 23.10 -4.12 17.21
C ASP A 516 21.90 -4.43 18.12
N GLY A 517 20.77 -3.80 17.82
CA GLY A 517 19.48 -4.04 18.48
C GLY A 517 18.46 -4.71 17.58
N GLY A 518 18.90 -5.35 16.50
CA GLY A 518 18.03 -6.04 15.55
C GLY A 518 17.09 -5.12 14.76
N SER A 519 16.12 -5.74 14.09
CA SER A 519 15.19 -5.02 13.23
C SER A 519 14.17 -4.17 14.01
N THR A 520 13.77 -3.04 13.40
CA THR A 520 12.60 -2.27 13.85
C THR A 520 11.33 -2.84 13.23
N ALA A 521 10.91 -3.98 13.78
CA ALA A 521 9.77 -4.78 13.37
C ALA A 521 8.94 -5.23 14.59
N ALA A 522 7.99 -6.14 14.39
CA ALA A 522 7.27 -6.86 15.46
C ALA A 522 6.59 -5.96 16.52
N THR A 523 6.28 -4.71 16.17
CA THR A 523 5.67 -3.71 17.07
C THR A 523 6.47 -3.49 18.37
N ARG A 524 7.78 -3.79 18.35
CA ARG A 524 8.64 -3.79 19.55
C ARG A 524 9.28 -2.43 19.86
N GLY A 525 9.44 -1.57 18.85
CA GLY A 525 10.34 -0.41 18.88
C GLY A 525 10.20 0.47 20.13
N THR A 526 8.97 0.84 20.50
CA THR A 526 8.69 1.64 21.71
C THR A 526 9.15 0.93 22.99
N MET A 527 8.86 -0.36 23.14
CA MET A 527 9.14 -1.09 24.37
C MET A 527 10.65 -1.29 24.56
N VAL A 528 11.31 -1.81 23.53
CA VAL A 528 12.73 -2.20 23.62
C VAL A 528 13.66 -0.99 23.57
N GLY A 529 13.36 -0.02 22.69
CA GLY A 529 14.14 1.22 22.57
C GLY A 529 13.94 2.09 23.80
N GLY A 530 12.69 2.22 24.27
CA GLY A 530 12.38 2.94 25.50
C GLY A 530 12.97 2.30 26.74
N GLY A 531 12.93 0.96 26.84
CA GLY A 531 13.59 0.22 27.91
C GLY A 531 15.11 0.46 27.95
N ALA A 532 15.77 0.46 26.78
CA ALA A 532 17.20 0.77 26.69
C ALA A 532 17.50 2.23 27.12
N ILE A 533 16.63 3.18 26.78
CA ILE A 533 16.74 4.58 27.24
C ILE A 533 16.64 4.67 28.76
N LEU A 534 15.67 3.97 29.37
CA LEU A 534 15.48 3.99 30.81
C LEU A 534 16.67 3.38 31.56
N ASP A 535 17.24 2.29 31.04
CA ASP A 535 18.46 1.68 31.59
C ASP A 535 19.66 2.66 31.56
N ALA A 536 19.92 3.32 30.42
CA ALA A 536 20.97 4.34 30.33
C ALA A 536 20.70 5.53 31.26
N ALA A 537 19.46 6.03 31.28
CA ALA A 537 19.08 7.17 32.09
C ALA A 537 19.21 6.88 33.58
N GLU A 538 18.84 5.69 34.05
CA GLU A 538 19.00 5.30 35.45
C GLU A 538 20.48 5.34 35.89
N LYS A 539 21.38 4.75 35.09
CA LYS A 539 22.82 4.76 35.34
C LYS A 539 23.39 6.19 35.39
N ILE A 540 23.01 7.05 34.46
CA ILE A 540 23.41 8.47 34.45
C ILE A 540 22.88 9.18 35.69
N LYS A 541 21.61 8.96 36.07
CA LYS A 541 21.00 9.58 37.26
C LYS A 541 21.71 9.15 38.54
N ARG A 542 22.15 7.89 38.67
CA ARG A 542 22.95 7.42 39.80
C ARG A 542 24.28 8.17 39.90
N ARG A 543 24.96 8.40 38.77
CA ARG A 543 26.20 9.19 38.71
C ARG A 543 26.00 10.66 39.07
N ILE A 544 24.87 11.26 38.67
CA ILE A 544 24.52 12.61 39.10
C ILE A 544 24.27 12.62 40.62
N LEU A 545 23.48 11.66 41.12
CA LEU A 545 23.14 11.56 42.53
C LEU A 545 24.37 11.33 43.42
N SER A 546 25.38 10.57 42.96
CA SER A 546 26.61 10.39 43.73
C SER A 546 27.41 11.68 43.95
N VAL A 547 27.13 12.74 43.17
CA VAL A 547 27.78 14.05 43.30
C VAL A 547 26.90 15.06 44.05
N VAL A 548 25.58 15.01 43.85
CA VAL A 548 24.65 16.01 44.40
C VAL A 548 23.78 15.50 45.55
N GLY A 549 23.84 14.21 45.88
CA GLY A 549 23.02 13.55 46.89
C GLY A 549 23.05 14.25 48.23
N ASP A 550 24.25 14.59 48.74
CA ASP A 550 24.40 15.37 49.98
C ASP A 550 23.79 16.77 49.89
N THR A 551 23.88 17.41 48.70
CA THR A 551 23.29 18.75 48.48
C THR A 551 21.77 18.72 48.63
N ILE A 552 21.12 17.62 48.23
CA ILE A 552 19.66 17.48 48.28
C ILE A 552 19.18 16.52 49.39
N GLY A 553 20.08 15.94 50.18
CA GLY A 553 19.77 14.97 51.24
C GLY A 553 19.14 13.66 50.74
N ALA A 554 19.52 13.17 49.55
CA ALA A 554 19.00 11.94 48.98
C ALA A 554 20.12 10.92 48.70
N CYS A 555 19.92 9.66 49.08
CA CYS A 555 20.92 8.60 48.93
C CYS A 555 20.57 7.66 47.77
N GLU A 556 19.28 7.37 47.57
CA GLU A 556 18.80 6.50 46.51
C GLU A 556 18.03 7.27 45.43
N LEU A 557 18.00 6.74 44.20
CA LEU A 557 17.16 7.31 43.14
C LEU A 557 15.68 7.35 43.53
N ALA A 558 15.23 6.36 44.30
CA ALA A 558 13.86 6.29 44.82
C ALA A 558 13.51 7.48 45.73
N ASP A 559 14.48 8.11 46.37
CA ASP A 559 14.29 9.32 47.20
C ASP A 559 14.15 10.59 46.37
N THR A 560 14.33 10.52 45.05
CA THR A 560 14.35 11.68 44.16
C THR A 560 13.12 11.74 43.24
N LEU A 561 12.72 12.97 42.91
CA LEU A 561 11.76 13.30 41.86
C LEU A 561 12.45 14.22 40.86
N TRP A 562 12.41 13.84 39.59
CA TRP A 562 13.00 14.59 38.49
C TRP A 562 11.86 15.21 37.69
N SER A 563 11.71 16.53 37.73
CA SER A 563 10.56 17.20 37.11
C SER A 563 10.81 18.69 36.96
N GLY A 564 10.39 19.27 35.83
CA GLY A 564 10.44 20.71 35.59
C GLY A 564 11.87 21.27 35.59
N GLY A 565 12.85 20.49 35.14
CA GLY A 565 14.26 20.86 35.17
C GLY A 565 14.91 20.76 36.54
N LEU A 566 14.25 20.17 37.54
CA LEU A 566 14.74 20.07 38.91
C LEU A 566 14.91 18.62 39.35
N ILE A 567 15.93 18.38 40.17
CA ILE A 567 16.11 17.16 40.97
C ILE A 567 15.69 17.51 42.41
N ILE A 568 14.61 16.88 42.89
CA ILE A 568 13.92 17.23 44.13
C ILE A 568 13.96 16.02 45.06
N ASN A 569 14.22 16.23 46.34
CA ASN A 569 14.05 15.20 47.36
C ASN A 569 12.55 14.96 47.63
N ARG A 570 12.09 13.71 47.57
CA ARG A 570 10.69 13.34 47.78
C ARG A 570 10.20 13.55 49.22
N HIS A 571 11.10 13.39 50.19
CA HIS A 571 10.79 13.51 51.61
C HIS A 571 10.88 14.96 52.10
N ASP A 572 11.67 15.80 51.42
CA ASP A 572 11.79 17.24 51.69
C ASP A 572 11.88 18.05 50.38
N PRO A 573 10.75 18.46 49.79
CA PRO A 573 10.73 19.19 48.51
C PRO A 573 11.45 20.55 48.52
N SER A 574 11.80 21.09 49.69
CA SER A 574 12.63 22.30 49.80
C SER A 574 14.07 22.04 49.38
N ARG A 575 14.53 20.79 49.50
CA ARG A 575 15.85 20.33 49.05
C ARG A 575 15.78 19.91 47.59
N ARG A 576 16.28 20.81 46.74
CA ARG A 576 16.26 20.64 45.28
C ARG A 576 17.45 21.32 44.62
N ILE A 577 17.81 20.83 43.45
CA ILE A 577 18.83 21.42 42.60
C ILE A 577 18.36 21.46 41.15
N ASP A 578 18.71 22.54 40.44
CA ASP A 578 18.51 22.63 39.00
C ASP A 578 19.35 21.57 38.26
N PHE A 579 18.76 20.94 37.24
CA PHE A 579 19.39 19.85 36.49
C PHE A 579 20.69 20.31 35.83
N LYS A 580 20.72 21.49 35.20
CA LYS A 580 21.92 22.04 34.55
C LYS A 580 23.00 22.29 35.59
N ARG A 581 22.64 22.80 36.77
CA ARG A 581 23.57 22.98 37.90
C ARG A 581 24.11 21.64 38.42
N ALA A 582 23.28 20.61 38.52
CA ALA A 582 23.71 19.28 38.94
C ALA A 582 24.70 18.65 37.95
N VAL A 583 24.41 18.76 36.64
CA VAL A 583 25.29 18.33 35.55
C VAL A 583 26.61 19.12 35.54
N ASN A 584 26.59 20.43 35.78
CA ASN A 584 27.83 21.20 35.89
C ASN A 584 28.70 20.70 37.06
N LYS A 585 28.10 20.37 38.21
CA LYS A 585 28.83 19.80 39.35
C LYS A 585 29.49 18.45 39.03
N THR A 586 28.85 17.57 38.25
CA THR A 586 29.46 16.27 37.89
C THR A 586 30.69 16.44 37.03
N LYS A 587 30.73 17.45 36.14
CA LYS A 587 31.93 17.79 35.36
C LYS A 587 33.11 18.14 36.27
N TRP A 588 32.89 19.02 37.27
CA TRP A 588 33.94 19.38 38.23
C TRP A 588 34.36 18.22 39.14
N ALA A 589 33.48 17.23 39.33
CA ALA A 589 33.80 15.98 40.01
C ALA A 589 34.44 14.92 39.09
N SER A 590 34.73 15.23 37.82
CA SER A 590 35.26 14.28 36.82
C SER A 590 34.39 13.03 36.61
N VAL A 591 33.07 13.17 36.73
CA VAL A 591 32.09 12.10 36.53
C VAL A 591 31.49 12.19 35.13
N SER A 592 31.66 11.13 34.33
CA SER A 592 31.13 11.05 32.96
C SER A 592 29.62 10.82 32.94
N LEU A 593 28.91 11.61 32.13
CA LEU A 593 27.47 11.47 31.88
C LEU A 593 27.16 10.93 30.46
N THR A 594 28.06 10.10 29.92
CA THR A 594 27.79 9.29 28.72
C THR A 594 27.60 7.84 29.12
N GLU A 595 26.57 7.18 28.56
CA GLU A 595 26.25 5.79 28.89
C GLU A 595 25.55 5.03 27.76
N TYR A 596 25.85 3.73 27.66
CA TYR A 596 25.08 2.78 26.87
C TYR A 596 23.99 2.11 27.71
N GLY A 597 22.78 2.13 27.17
CA GLY A 597 21.62 1.42 27.69
C GLY A 597 21.40 0.12 26.94
N TRP A 598 21.06 -0.95 27.66
CA TRP A 598 20.82 -2.26 27.08
C TRP A 598 19.50 -2.85 27.59
N PHE A 599 18.55 -3.06 26.70
CA PHE A 599 17.31 -3.74 27.04
C PHE A 599 17.49 -5.25 26.99
N VAL A 600 17.17 -5.92 28.10
CA VAL A 600 17.06 -7.37 28.20
C VAL A 600 15.57 -7.73 28.29
N PRO A 601 15.04 -8.56 27.38
CA PRO A 601 13.64 -8.93 27.40
C PRO A 601 13.36 -9.84 28.60
N PRO A 602 12.14 -9.80 29.16
CA PRO A 602 11.70 -10.82 30.11
C PRO A 602 11.81 -12.24 29.52
N PRO A 603 12.02 -13.27 30.35
CA PRO A 603 12.18 -14.63 29.87
C PRO A 603 10.90 -15.13 29.18
N ILE A 604 11.09 -15.90 28.11
CA ILE A 604 10.06 -16.58 27.33
C ILE A 604 10.41 -18.07 27.23
N HIS A 605 9.45 -18.91 26.85
CA HIS A 605 9.65 -20.36 26.71
C HIS A 605 8.93 -20.89 25.48
N TRP A 606 9.58 -21.78 24.73
CA TRP A 606 9.02 -22.39 23.53
C TRP A 606 9.53 -23.82 23.36
N ASP A 607 8.63 -24.75 23.06
CA ASP A 607 8.88 -26.15 22.74
C ASP A 607 8.63 -26.34 21.23
N GLU A 608 9.71 -26.47 20.45
CA GLU A 608 9.63 -26.62 18.99
C GLU A 608 9.00 -27.95 18.55
N GLU A 609 9.10 -29.01 19.36
CA GLU A 609 8.52 -30.30 19.02
C GLU A 609 7.00 -30.28 19.13
N LYS A 610 6.45 -29.47 20.04
CA LYS A 610 4.99 -29.29 20.19
C LYS A 610 4.45 -28.03 19.51
N GLY A 611 5.33 -27.08 19.22
CA GLY A 611 4.95 -25.75 18.78
C GLY A 611 4.13 -25.00 19.83
N CYS A 612 4.51 -25.12 21.10
CA CYS A 612 3.74 -24.56 22.22
C CYS A 612 4.67 -23.96 23.28
N GLY A 613 4.12 -23.07 24.10
CA GLY A 613 4.84 -22.35 25.15
C GLY A 613 4.31 -20.94 25.37
N SER A 614 5.18 -20.11 25.96
CA SER A 614 5.01 -18.69 26.23
C SER A 614 5.85 -17.86 25.26
N PRO A 615 5.39 -17.64 24.01
CA PRO A 615 6.21 -17.05 22.95
C PRO A 615 6.51 -15.56 23.14
N TYR A 616 5.70 -14.82 23.92
CA TYR A 616 5.84 -13.38 24.11
C TYR A 616 5.69 -12.98 25.56
N PHE A 617 6.38 -11.92 26.00
CA PHE A 617 6.28 -11.41 27.37
C PHE A 617 5.09 -10.44 27.58
N THR A 618 4.50 -9.90 26.51
CA THR A 618 3.29 -9.07 26.58
C THR A 618 2.49 -9.12 25.27
N TRP A 619 1.22 -8.75 25.36
CA TRP A 619 0.26 -8.76 24.27
C TRP A 619 -0.57 -7.47 24.22
N VAL A 620 -1.01 -7.12 23.01
CA VAL A 620 -1.96 -6.05 22.72
C VAL A 620 -3.24 -6.63 22.16
N TYR A 621 -4.36 -5.93 22.37
CA TYR A 621 -5.69 -6.36 21.93
C TYR A 621 -6.34 -5.25 21.12
N GLY A 622 -7.11 -5.61 20.11
CA GLY A 622 -7.80 -4.64 19.27
C GLY A 622 -9.13 -5.15 18.76
N CYS A 623 -10.10 -4.24 18.64
CA CYS A 623 -11.36 -4.49 17.96
C CYS A 623 -11.64 -3.35 16.97
N GLN A 624 -12.02 -3.69 15.74
CA GLN A 624 -12.48 -2.73 14.75
C GLN A 624 -13.89 -3.07 14.28
N VAL A 625 -14.72 -2.04 14.11
CA VAL A 625 -16.08 -2.12 13.54
C VAL A 625 -16.09 -1.28 12.27
N ALA A 626 -16.51 -1.88 11.15
CA ALA A 626 -16.61 -1.22 9.86
C ALA A 626 -18.08 -1.12 9.41
N GLU A 627 -18.44 0.04 8.88
CA GLU A 627 -19.74 0.30 8.25
C GLU A 627 -19.52 0.52 6.75
N VAL A 628 -20.31 -0.18 5.92
CA VAL A 628 -20.18 -0.11 4.46
C VAL A 628 -21.54 0.04 3.80
N ARG A 629 -21.53 0.53 2.55
CA ARG A 629 -22.61 0.27 1.60
C ARG A 629 -22.07 -0.37 0.33
N VAL A 630 -22.85 -1.26 -0.24
CA VAL A 630 -22.50 -2.04 -1.44
C VAL A 630 -23.57 -1.83 -2.50
N ASN A 631 -23.15 -1.44 -3.69
CA ASN A 631 -24.02 -1.33 -4.85
C ASN A 631 -24.21 -2.72 -5.47
N THR A 632 -25.41 -3.28 -5.40
CA THR A 632 -25.71 -4.65 -5.86
C THR A 632 -25.60 -4.82 -7.37
N SER A 633 -25.74 -3.73 -8.13
CA SER A 633 -25.65 -3.74 -9.60
C SER A 633 -24.21 -3.81 -10.10
N THR A 634 -23.26 -3.27 -9.34
CA THR A 634 -21.87 -3.06 -9.78
C THR A 634 -20.81 -3.69 -8.89
N GLY A 635 -21.16 -4.11 -7.68
CA GLY A 635 -20.22 -4.59 -6.66
C GLY A 635 -19.39 -3.47 -6.03
N LYS A 636 -19.66 -2.20 -6.32
CA LYS A 636 -18.96 -1.07 -5.72
C LYS A 636 -19.26 -1.00 -4.23
N THR A 637 -18.23 -1.17 -3.42
CA THR A 637 -18.28 -1.02 -1.96
C THR A 637 -17.71 0.33 -1.55
N GLU A 638 -18.39 1.02 -0.65
CA GLU A 638 -17.95 2.25 -0.03
C GLU A 638 -17.88 2.09 1.49
N LEU A 639 -16.76 2.48 2.07
CA LEU A 639 -16.58 2.53 3.51
C LEU A 639 -17.22 3.82 4.04
N LEU A 640 -18.19 3.67 4.94
CA LEU A 640 -18.94 4.77 5.52
C LEU A 640 -18.30 5.28 6.80
N HIS A 641 -17.84 4.37 7.66
CA HIS A 641 -17.24 4.69 8.96
C HIS A 641 -16.43 3.52 9.50
N VAL A 642 -15.42 3.81 10.34
CA VAL A 642 -14.70 2.80 11.13
C VAL A 642 -14.54 3.28 12.57
N THR A 643 -14.84 2.40 13.53
CA THR A 643 -14.48 2.57 14.93
C THR A 643 -13.37 1.58 15.28
N ALA A 644 -12.25 2.06 15.80
CA ALA A 644 -11.07 1.25 16.11
C ALA A 644 -10.65 1.45 17.57
N ALA A 645 -10.82 0.41 18.40
CA ALA A 645 -10.37 0.38 19.78
C ALA A 645 -9.14 -0.51 19.93
N HIS A 646 -8.09 0.01 20.57
CA HIS A 646 -6.82 -0.71 20.77
C HIS A 646 -6.29 -0.52 22.18
N ASP A 647 -5.91 -1.61 22.84
CA ASP A 647 -5.13 -1.59 24.08
C ASP A 647 -3.65 -1.49 23.74
N VAL A 648 -3.06 -0.36 24.09
CA VAL A 648 -1.65 -0.03 23.85
C VAL A 648 -0.88 0.20 25.13
N GLY A 649 -1.40 -0.33 26.24
CA GLY A 649 -0.96 0.08 27.56
C GLY A 649 -1.09 1.60 27.67
N ARG A 650 -0.01 2.30 28.01
CA ARG A 650 -0.04 3.75 28.08
C ARG A 650 0.23 4.44 26.73
N ILE A 651 -0.58 5.43 26.40
CA ILE A 651 -0.37 6.31 25.25
C ILE A 651 0.67 7.37 25.60
N LEU A 652 1.85 7.26 24.97
CA LEU A 652 2.94 8.24 25.15
C LEU A 652 2.75 9.49 24.29
N ASN A 653 2.19 9.35 23.09
CA ASN A 653 1.93 10.43 22.15
C ASN A 653 0.55 10.22 21.48
N PRO A 654 -0.50 10.96 21.87
CA PRO A 654 -1.84 10.81 21.32
C PRO A 654 -1.92 11.01 19.79
N VAL A 655 -1.23 12.02 19.25
CA VAL A 655 -1.23 12.31 17.81
C VAL A 655 -0.53 11.20 17.02
N GLY A 656 0.58 10.69 17.57
CA GLY A 656 1.29 9.55 16.98
C GLY A 656 0.44 8.26 16.99
N PHE A 657 -0.24 8.00 18.10
CA PHE A 657 -1.16 6.86 18.25
C PHE A 657 -2.32 6.94 17.25
N GLU A 658 -3.02 8.07 17.18
CA GLU A 658 -4.12 8.27 16.22
C GLU A 658 -3.64 8.09 14.77
N GLY A 659 -2.49 8.68 14.40
CA GLY A 659 -1.91 8.53 13.07
C GLY A 659 -1.58 7.08 12.71
N GLN A 660 -1.04 6.29 13.66
CA GLN A 660 -0.76 4.87 13.44
C GLN A 660 -2.02 4.04 13.22
N VAL A 661 -3.08 4.30 14.01
CA VAL A 661 -4.38 3.63 13.87
C VAL A 661 -5.02 3.97 12.54
N CYS A 662 -5.11 5.26 12.18
CA CYS A 662 -5.67 5.72 10.91
C CYS A 662 -4.91 5.12 9.71
N GLY A 663 -3.58 5.12 9.74
CA GLY A 663 -2.77 4.53 8.69
C GLY A 663 -2.94 3.00 8.58
N GLY A 664 -3.11 2.30 9.70
CA GLY A 664 -3.37 0.86 9.71
C GLY A 664 -4.74 0.50 9.14
N VAL A 665 -5.78 1.23 9.52
CA VAL A 665 -7.14 1.06 8.95
C VAL A 665 -7.15 1.31 7.45
N ALA A 666 -6.48 2.37 6.98
CA ALA A 666 -6.39 2.67 5.55
C ALA A 666 -5.69 1.56 4.76
N GLN A 667 -4.57 1.04 5.27
CA GLN A 667 -3.84 -0.08 4.66
C GLN A 667 -4.66 -1.38 4.66
N GLY A 668 -5.40 -1.66 5.73
CA GLY A 668 -6.29 -2.81 5.80
C GLY A 668 -7.53 -2.68 4.90
N PHE A 669 -8.05 -1.47 4.68
CA PHE A 669 -9.10 -1.21 3.68
C PHE A 669 -8.61 -1.50 2.26
N GLY A 670 -7.38 -1.10 1.95
CA GLY A 670 -6.74 -1.44 0.68
C GLY A 670 -6.67 -2.95 0.47
N TYR A 671 -6.18 -3.68 1.47
CA TYR A 671 -6.14 -5.16 1.46
C TYR A 671 -7.52 -5.81 1.30
N ALA A 672 -8.55 -5.19 1.88
CA ALA A 672 -9.91 -5.70 1.84
C ALA A 672 -10.56 -5.60 0.44
N LEU A 673 -10.38 -4.47 -0.26
CA LEU A 673 -11.22 -4.12 -1.41
C LEU A 673 -10.47 -3.79 -2.70
N LEU A 674 -9.24 -3.26 -2.63
CA LEU A 674 -8.59 -2.57 -3.75
C LEU A 674 -7.29 -3.21 -4.24
N GLU A 675 -6.44 -3.62 -3.31
CA GLU A 675 -5.07 -4.02 -3.55
C GLU A 675 -4.98 -5.46 -4.09
N ASP A 676 -5.11 -5.58 -5.41
CA ASP A 676 -4.97 -6.83 -6.16
C ASP A 676 -3.64 -6.81 -6.93
N PHE A 677 -2.59 -7.39 -6.33
CA PHE A 677 -1.29 -7.50 -6.98
C PHE A 677 -1.31 -8.64 -8.01
N ASN A 678 -1.52 -8.26 -9.27
CA ASN A 678 -1.72 -9.23 -10.33
C ASN A 678 -0.38 -9.83 -10.81
N ILE A 679 -0.23 -11.13 -10.60
CA ILE A 679 0.83 -11.97 -11.19
C ILE A 679 0.16 -13.03 -12.06
N GLU A 680 0.68 -13.19 -13.27
CA GLU A 680 0.23 -14.18 -14.26
C GLU A 680 1.41 -15.02 -14.72
N HIS A 681 1.36 -16.33 -14.50
CA HIS A 681 2.44 -17.26 -14.85
C HIS A 681 3.83 -16.80 -14.34
N GLY A 682 3.89 -16.26 -13.12
CA GLY A 682 5.12 -15.75 -12.50
C GLY A 682 5.56 -14.36 -12.99
N GLN A 683 4.85 -13.76 -13.95
CA GLN A 683 5.12 -12.40 -14.43
C GLN A 683 4.25 -11.38 -13.70
N VAL A 684 4.88 -10.33 -13.17
CA VAL A 684 4.18 -9.18 -12.58
C VAL A 684 3.45 -8.41 -13.68
N LYS A 685 2.16 -8.12 -13.47
CA LYS A 685 1.32 -7.33 -14.40
C LYS A 685 0.92 -5.97 -13.83
N SER A 686 0.97 -5.81 -12.51
CA SER A 686 0.69 -4.55 -11.81
C SER A 686 1.99 -3.89 -11.41
N GLU A 687 2.65 -3.18 -12.32
CA GLU A 687 4.01 -2.63 -12.12
C GLU A 687 4.05 -1.21 -11.55
N ASN A 688 2.91 -0.50 -11.49
CA ASN A 688 2.85 0.89 -11.01
C ASN A 688 1.45 1.26 -10.48
N PHE A 689 1.26 2.42 -9.86
CA PHE A 689 0.03 2.83 -9.16
C PHE A 689 -1.18 3.13 -10.07
N ASP A 690 -1.00 3.11 -11.39
CA ASP A 690 -2.09 3.09 -12.36
C ASP A 690 -2.70 1.69 -12.54
N SER A 691 -1.94 0.63 -12.21
CA SER A 691 -2.34 -0.77 -12.30
C SER A 691 -2.50 -1.44 -10.92
N TYR A 692 -1.75 -1.01 -9.92
CA TYR A 692 -1.89 -1.39 -8.51
C TYR A 692 -2.57 -0.27 -7.71
N LEU A 693 -3.81 -0.48 -7.26
CA LEU A 693 -4.65 0.59 -6.75
C LEU A 693 -4.60 0.70 -5.23
N LEU A 694 -3.88 1.70 -4.73
CA LEU A 694 -3.93 2.12 -3.33
C LEU A 694 -5.21 2.89 -3.01
N PRO A 695 -5.68 2.88 -1.74
CA PRO A 695 -6.71 3.79 -1.26
C PRO A 695 -6.32 5.26 -1.47
N THR A 696 -7.27 6.07 -1.92
CA THR A 696 -7.13 7.53 -1.98
C THR A 696 -7.79 8.20 -0.78
N ILE A 697 -7.54 9.51 -0.62
CA ILE A 697 -8.19 10.32 0.42
C ILE A 697 -9.73 10.33 0.32
N LYS A 698 -10.32 10.02 -0.84
CA LYS A 698 -11.79 9.92 -0.99
C LYS A 698 -12.36 8.54 -0.68
N ASP A 699 -11.49 7.55 -0.49
CA ASP A 699 -11.91 6.18 -0.17
C ASP A 699 -11.99 5.94 1.35
N ILE A 700 -11.26 6.72 2.15
CA ILE A 700 -11.20 6.58 3.61
C ILE A 700 -12.06 7.66 4.29
N PRO A 701 -13.13 7.30 5.03
CA PRO A 701 -13.93 8.24 5.79
C PRO A 701 -13.22 8.63 7.11
N ARG A 702 -13.88 9.43 7.95
CA ARG A 702 -13.41 9.69 9.30
C ARG A 702 -13.37 8.38 10.10
N ILE A 703 -12.33 8.20 10.90
CA ILE A 703 -12.14 7.04 11.78
C ILE A 703 -12.31 7.50 13.23
N THR A 704 -13.12 6.78 14.01
CA THR A 704 -13.19 6.96 15.46
C THR A 704 -12.11 6.10 16.11
N VAL A 705 -11.08 6.73 16.67
CA VAL A 705 -9.97 6.05 17.35
C VAL A 705 -10.21 6.05 18.86
N ILE A 706 -10.14 4.88 19.49
CA ILE A 706 -10.32 4.69 20.93
C ILE A 706 -9.05 4.05 21.50
N GLY A 707 -8.36 4.81 22.35
CA GLY A 707 -7.25 4.31 23.16
C GLY A 707 -7.75 3.60 24.41
N VAL A 708 -7.39 2.34 24.60
CA VAL A 708 -7.59 1.61 25.85
C VAL A 708 -6.27 1.60 26.60
N GLU A 709 -6.26 2.16 27.82
CA GLU A 709 -5.03 2.30 28.61
C GLU A 709 -4.94 1.33 29.78
N ASN A 710 -4.25 0.21 29.57
CA ASN A 710 -3.91 -0.79 30.59
C ASN A 710 -2.39 -0.88 30.78
N PRO A 711 -1.78 -0.03 31.65
CA PRO A 711 -0.33 0.06 31.79
C PRO A 711 0.36 -1.29 31.99
N ASP A 712 1.43 -1.53 31.22
CA ASP A 712 2.17 -2.80 31.22
C ASP A 712 3.56 -2.66 31.86
N LEU A 713 3.93 -3.61 32.72
CA LEU A 713 5.20 -3.59 33.44
C LEU A 713 6.41 -3.78 32.53
N ALA A 714 6.26 -4.43 31.38
CA ALA A 714 7.34 -4.62 30.41
C ALA A 714 7.62 -3.37 29.56
N GLY A 715 6.70 -2.40 29.58
CA GLY A 715 6.74 -1.20 28.75
C GLY A 715 7.30 0.03 29.46
N PRO A 716 8.02 0.94 28.77
CA PRO A 716 8.45 2.20 29.35
C PRO A 716 7.23 3.03 29.79
N TYR A 717 7.17 3.35 31.08
CA TYR A 717 6.04 4.05 31.71
C TYR A 717 4.66 3.39 31.52
N GLY A 718 4.61 2.10 31.22
CA GLY A 718 3.37 1.37 30.98
C GLY A 718 3.00 1.18 29.50
N ALA A 719 3.80 1.67 28.54
CA ALA A 719 3.44 1.71 27.12
C ALA A 719 3.71 0.40 26.37
N LYS A 720 2.80 0.02 25.46
CA LYS A 720 2.98 -1.04 24.46
C LYS A 720 3.07 -0.43 23.05
N GLY A 721 3.27 -1.28 22.04
CA GLY A 721 3.31 -0.84 20.64
C GLY A 721 1.96 -0.95 19.91
N ILE A 722 1.75 -0.09 18.90
CA ILE A 722 0.53 -0.08 18.05
C ILE A 722 0.82 -0.24 16.55
N GLY A 723 2.10 -0.32 16.18
CA GLY A 723 2.54 -0.30 14.79
C GLY A 723 1.74 -1.25 13.91
N GLU A 724 1.76 -2.55 14.17
CA GLU A 724 1.08 -3.54 13.34
C GLU A 724 -0.38 -3.86 13.72
N PRO A 725 -0.78 -3.94 15.00
CA PRO A 725 -2.16 -4.28 15.41
C PRO A 725 -3.23 -3.41 14.76
N ALA A 726 -2.91 -2.14 14.47
CA ALA A 726 -3.79 -1.22 13.77
C ALA A 726 -4.25 -1.71 12.38
N THR A 727 -3.48 -2.58 11.71
CA THR A 727 -3.71 -3.01 10.31
C THR A 727 -4.45 -4.34 10.22
N GLU A 728 -4.38 -5.18 11.24
CA GLU A 728 -4.82 -6.60 11.19
C GLU A 728 -6.32 -6.79 11.00
N LEU A 729 -7.11 -5.84 11.46
CA LEU A 729 -8.53 -6.03 11.73
C LEU A 729 -9.45 -5.50 10.63
N ALA A 730 -9.04 -4.43 9.93
CA ALA A 730 -9.94 -3.70 9.03
C ALA A 730 -10.48 -4.58 7.90
N ALA A 731 -9.63 -5.44 7.31
CA ALA A 731 -10.04 -6.31 6.22
C ALA A 731 -11.10 -7.34 6.64
N ALA A 732 -10.93 -7.94 7.82
CA ALA A 732 -11.90 -8.86 8.40
C ALA A 732 -13.23 -8.16 8.73
N ALA A 733 -13.17 -7.00 9.38
CA ALA A 733 -14.36 -6.21 9.73
C ALA A 733 -15.15 -5.77 8.48
N ILE A 734 -14.45 -5.32 7.43
CA ILE A 734 -15.04 -4.96 6.14
C ILE A 734 -15.66 -6.19 5.45
N ASN A 735 -14.98 -7.34 5.44
CA ASN A 735 -15.53 -8.57 4.87
C ASN A 735 -16.84 -8.99 5.56
N ASN A 736 -16.86 -8.93 6.89
CA ASN A 736 -18.05 -9.22 7.68
C ASN A 736 -19.19 -8.22 7.38
N ALA A 737 -18.86 -6.93 7.23
CA ALA A 737 -19.84 -5.89 6.89
C ALA A 737 -20.44 -6.08 5.49
N VAL A 738 -19.60 -6.38 4.48
CA VAL A 738 -20.05 -6.67 3.11
C VAL A 738 -20.89 -7.95 3.07
N SER A 739 -20.46 -8.98 3.80
CA SER A 739 -21.19 -10.24 3.88
C SER A 739 -22.59 -10.05 4.47
N PHE A 740 -22.70 -9.26 5.54
CA PHE A 740 -23.98 -8.88 6.12
C PHE A 740 -24.84 -8.06 5.15
N ALA A 741 -24.25 -7.08 4.46
CA ALA A 741 -24.99 -6.22 3.52
C ALA A 741 -25.64 -7.04 2.39
N LEU A 742 -24.93 -8.04 1.88
CA LEU A 742 -25.38 -8.85 0.74
C LEU A 742 -26.10 -10.15 1.14
N GLY A 743 -26.08 -10.54 2.41
CA GLY A 743 -26.56 -11.84 2.86
C GLY A 743 -25.80 -13.02 2.22
N ARG A 744 -24.52 -12.81 1.89
CA ARG A 744 -23.65 -13.78 1.21
C ARG A 744 -22.26 -13.75 1.82
N ARG A 745 -21.68 -14.92 2.10
CA ARG A 745 -20.31 -15.02 2.63
C ARG A 745 -19.26 -14.91 1.53
N PHE A 746 -18.12 -14.34 1.92
CA PHE A 746 -16.96 -14.16 1.07
C PHE A 746 -15.74 -14.77 1.75
N ASN A 747 -15.11 -15.70 1.06
CA ASN A 747 -13.97 -16.46 1.54
C ASN A 747 -12.69 -16.17 0.76
N LYS A 748 -12.66 -15.09 -0.02
CA LYS A 748 -11.48 -14.65 -0.76
C LYS A 748 -11.33 -13.13 -0.75
N LEU A 749 -10.13 -12.65 -0.42
CA LEU A 749 -9.74 -11.23 -0.55
C LEU A 749 -8.73 -11.01 -1.69
N PRO A 750 -8.72 -9.81 -2.32
CA PRO A 750 -9.59 -8.66 -2.06
C PRO A 750 -11.00 -8.79 -2.68
N LEU A 751 -11.99 -8.14 -2.06
CA LEU A 751 -13.37 -7.98 -2.54
C LEU A 751 -13.44 -6.89 -3.62
N THR A 752 -12.77 -7.11 -4.75
CA THR A 752 -12.91 -6.22 -5.91
C THR A 752 -14.35 -6.22 -6.43
N LEU A 753 -14.67 -5.29 -7.34
CA LEU A 753 -15.99 -5.25 -7.98
C LEU A 753 -16.37 -6.61 -8.59
N GLU A 754 -15.41 -7.25 -9.25
CA GLU A 754 -15.57 -8.57 -9.86
C GLU A 754 -15.78 -9.66 -8.81
N GLN A 755 -15.01 -9.66 -7.72
CA GLN A 755 -15.19 -10.61 -6.61
C GLN A 755 -16.57 -10.48 -5.98
N VAL A 756 -17.07 -9.24 -5.80
CA VAL A 756 -18.40 -8.98 -5.22
C VAL A 756 -19.51 -9.51 -6.13
N ILE A 757 -19.45 -9.25 -7.44
CA ILE A 757 -20.50 -9.66 -8.38
C ILE A 757 -20.39 -11.13 -8.76
N LEU A 758 -19.21 -11.59 -9.18
CA LEU A 758 -18.99 -12.92 -9.77
C LEU A 758 -18.54 -13.98 -8.76
N GLY A 759 -18.01 -13.59 -7.60
CA GLY A 759 -17.38 -14.51 -6.65
C GLY A 759 -15.92 -14.86 -6.97
N PHE A 760 -15.34 -14.27 -8.02
CA PHE A 760 -13.93 -14.41 -8.38
C PHE A 760 -13.40 -13.14 -9.06
N ASN A 761 -12.11 -12.86 -8.87
CA ASN A 761 -11.41 -11.78 -9.58
C ASN A 761 -11.16 -12.19 -11.03
N LEU A 762 -11.59 -11.35 -11.97
CA LEU A 762 -11.20 -11.52 -13.37
C LEU A 762 -9.76 -11.05 -13.55
N LYS A 763 -8.89 -11.97 -13.91
CA LYS A 763 -7.52 -11.64 -14.24
C LYS A 763 -7.38 -11.36 -15.72
N LYS A 764 -6.68 -10.27 -16.04
CA LYS A 764 -6.43 -9.87 -17.42
C LYS A 764 -5.43 -10.88 -18.01
N PRO A 765 -5.80 -11.64 -19.07
CA PRO A 765 -4.84 -12.49 -19.75
C PRO A 765 -3.70 -11.64 -20.32
N ALA A 766 -2.53 -12.25 -20.53
CA ALA A 766 -1.41 -11.59 -21.21
C ALA A 766 -1.93 -10.88 -22.46
N ARG A 767 -1.62 -9.58 -22.64
CA ARG A 767 -2.16 -8.84 -23.79
C ARG A 767 -1.65 -9.50 -25.06
N GLN A 768 -2.50 -9.64 -26.07
CA GLN A 768 -2.04 -10.05 -27.41
C GLN A 768 -0.97 -9.07 -27.95
N SER A 769 -1.02 -7.79 -27.57
CA SER A 769 0.05 -6.82 -27.85
C SER A 769 1.35 -7.08 -27.07
N GLU A 770 1.29 -7.62 -25.86
CA GLU A 770 2.48 -8.04 -25.08
C GLU A 770 3.11 -9.32 -25.69
N LEU A 771 2.33 -10.13 -26.38
CA LEU A 771 2.79 -11.30 -27.15
C LEU A 771 3.29 -10.94 -28.56
N MET A 772 2.96 -9.74 -29.06
CA MET A 772 3.26 -9.28 -30.43
C MET A 772 4.35 -8.18 -30.48
N ILE A 773 4.84 -7.69 -29.35
CA ILE A 773 6.04 -6.86 -29.31
C ILE A 773 7.23 -7.81 -29.46
N GLU A 774 7.95 -7.70 -30.58
CA GLU A 774 9.24 -8.36 -30.75
C GLU A 774 10.14 -7.97 -29.56
N ALA A 775 10.72 -8.97 -28.88
CA ALA A 775 11.50 -8.80 -27.66
C ALA A 775 12.61 -7.73 -27.79
N GLU A 776 13.09 -7.48 -29.02
CA GLU A 776 14.13 -6.53 -29.38
C GLU A 776 13.78 -5.05 -29.09
N ASN A 777 12.51 -4.70 -28.82
CA ASN A 777 12.11 -3.31 -28.54
C ASN A 777 11.64 -3.05 -27.10
N LYS A 778 11.76 -4.02 -26.18
CA LYS A 778 11.32 -3.86 -24.78
C LYS A 778 12.45 -3.26 -23.93
N LYS A 779 12.21 -2.09 -23.35
CA LYS A 779 13.13 -1.50 -22.35
C LYS A 779 13.14 -2.32 -21.06
N GLN A 780 14.31 -2.54 -20.50
CA GLN A 780 14.52 -3.07 -19.15
C GLN A 780 14.09 -2.05 -18.08
N VAL A 781 14.28 -0.76 -18.36
CA VAL A 781 13.90 0.32 -17.46
C VAL A 781 13.08 1.38 -18.20
N LEU A 782 11.80 1.51 -17.83
CA LEU A 782 10.89 2.49 -18.40
C LEU A 782 11.29 3.92 -18.02
N ARG A 783 11.84 4.64 -18.99
CA ARG A 783 12.32 6.02 -18.86
C ARG A 783 11.90 6.86 -20.07
N LEU A 784 11.74 8.16 -19.88
CA LEU A 784 11.67 9.08 -21.01
C LEU A 784 13.03 9.08 -21.71
N THR A 785 13.01 9.04 -23.04
CA THR A 785 14.18 9.40 -23.86
C THR A 785 14.25 10.93 -23.98
N ASP A 786 15.15 11.49 -24.78
CA ASP A 786 15.24 12.92 -25.08
C ASP A 786 13.86 13.53 -25.37
N VAL A 787 13.42 14.48 -24.53
CA VAL A 787 12.19 15.25 -24.73
C VAL A 787 12.55 16.72 -24.96
N THR A 788 12.20 17.25 -26.12
CA THR A 788 12.27 18.68 -26.42
C THR A 788 10.87 19.28 -26.37
N VAL A 789 10.69 20.36 -25.63
CA VAL A 789 9.41 21.09 -25.58
C VAL A 789 9.62 22.51 -26.09
N THR A 790 8.93 22.88 -27.17
CA THR A 790 8.92 24.23 -27.73
C THR A 790 7.62 24.93 -27.39
N ARG A 791 7.71 26.22 -27.02
CA ARG A 791 6.55 27.06 -26.70
C ARG A 791 6.34 28.12 -27.79
N PRO A 792 5.27 28.01 -28.59
CA PRO A 792 4.92 29.02 -29.58
C PRO A 792 4.31 30.27 -28.90
N GLN A 793 4.43 31.41 -29.56
CA GLN A 793 3.88 32.70 -29.11
C GLN A 793 2.42 32.90 -29.55
N ASN A 794 2.01 32.25 -30.64
CA ASN A 794 0.67 32.35 -31.22
C ASN A 794 0.31 31.05 -31.96
N LEU A 795 -0.94 30.95 -32.40
CA LEU A 795 -1.44 29.77 -33.12
C LEU A 795 -0.69 29.50 -34.43
N GLU A 796 -0.34 30.52 -35.21
CA GLU A 796 0.36 30.35 -36.50
C GLU A 796 1.73 29.68 -36.33
N GLN A 797 2.50 30.11 -35.32
CA GLN A 797 3.77 29.49 -34.98
C GLN A 797 3.58 28.05 -34.51
N ALA A 798 2.52 27.77 -33.74
CA ALA A 798 2.22 26.41 -33.30
C ALA A 798 1.95 25.47 -34.48
N LEU A 799 1.13 25.90 -35.44
CA LEU A 799 0.84 25.14 -36.67
C LEU A 799 2.09 24.94 -37.53
N THR A 800 2.95 25.95 -37.62
CA THR A 800 4.23 25.86 -38.34
C THR A 800 5.15 24.81 -37.74
N LEU A 801 5.24 24.73 -36.41
CA LEU A 801 6.02 23.70 -35.72
C LEU A 801 5.41 22.31 -35.89
N LEU A 802 4.08 22.19 -35.82
CA LEU A 802 3.37 20.91 -35.97
C LEU A 802 3.40 20.35 -37.40
N ALA A 803 3.67 21.18 -38.40
CA ALA A 803 3.90 20.72 -39.78
C ALA A 803 5.23 19.96 -39.95
N GLN A 804 6.14 20.02 -38.97
CA GLN A 804 7.39 19.27 -38.98
C GLN A 804 7.16 17.81 -38.60
N GLU A 805 7.92 16.90 -39.21
CA GLU A 805 7.80 15.46 -38.95
C GLU A 805 8.17 15.10 -37.50
N GLY A 806 7.36 14.24 -36.88
CA GLY A 806 7.61 13.73 -35.53
C GLY A 806 7.34 14.72 -34.39
N VAL A 807 6.69 15.86 -34.66
CA VAL A 807 6.30 16.86 -33.66
C VAL A 807 4.85 16.65 -33.22
N SER A 808 4.57 16.76 -31.93
CA SER A 808 3.21 16.60 -31.36
C SER A 808 2.85 17.73 -30.41
N ALA A 809 1.58 18.16 -30.43
CA ALA A 809 1.11 19.17 -29.49
C ALA A 809 0.90 18.59 -28.08
N ILE A 810 1.07 19.42 -27.05
CA ILE A 810 0.79 19.06 -25.65
C ILE A 810 0.02 20.18 -24.93
N ALA A 811 -1.10 19.83 -24.30
CA ALA A 811 -1.84 20.64 -23.35
C ALA A 811 -2.51 19.72 -22.31
N GLY A 812 -1.93 19.65 -21.11
CA GLY A 812 -2.10 18.52 -20.21
C GLY A 812 -0.97 17.51 -20.45
N GLY A 813 -1.31 16.26 -20.79
CA GLY A 813 -0.34 15.30 -21.33
C GLY A 813 0.04 14.12 -20.44
N THR A 814 -0.80 13.72 -19.48
CA THR A 814 -0.55 12.52 -18.65
C THR A 814 -0.25 11.29 -19.51
N ASP A 815 -1.13 10.96 -20.47
CA ASP A 815 -0.95 9.80 -21.35
C ASP A 815 0.25 9.96 -22.30
N VAL A 816 0.55 11.18 -22.74
CA VAL A 816 1.69 11.48 -23.63
C VAL A 816 3.01 11.12 -22.94
N ILE A 817 3.14 11.46 -21.65
CA ILE A 817 4.33 11.12 -20.87
C ILE A 817 4.43 9.60 -20.64
N VAL A 818 3.31 8.92 -20.35
CA VAL A 818 3.31 7.46 -20.19
C VAL A 818 3.72 6.75 -21.49
N GLN A 819 3.15 7.14 -22.63
CA GLN A 819 3.52 6.61 -23.94
C GLN A 819 5.00 6.90 -24.27
N GLY A 820 5.47 8.09 -23.91
CA GLY A 820 6.86 8.49 -24.06
C GLY A 820 7.85 7.56 -23.36
N ARG A 821 7.51 7.06 -22.17
CA ARG A 821 8.39 6.15 -21.41
C ARG A 821 8.55 4.78 -22.07
N MET A 822 7.56 4.35 -22.84
CA MET A 822 7.53 3.05 -23.50
C MET A 822 8.34 3.01 -24.81
N GLN A 823 8.64 4.16 -25.42
CA GLN A 823 9.33 4.24 -26.71
C GLN A 823 10.80 4.65 -26.58
N THR A 824 11.65 4.18 -27.48
CA THR A 824 13.09 4.50 -27.50
C THR A 824 13.41 5.78 -28.29
N ARG A 825 12.45 6.38 -28.99
CA ARG A 825 12.66 7.57 -29.85
C ARG A 825 12.56 8.88 -29.06
N ALA A 826 13.32 9.89 -29.49
CA ALA A 826 13.21 11.25 -28.98
C ALA A 826 11.81 11.85 -29.26
N MET A 827 11.28 12.62 -28.31
CA MET A 827 9.99 13.27 -28.41
C MET A 827 10.14 14.77 -28.63
N LYS A 828 9.50 15.30 -29.67
CA LYS A 828 9.41 16.74 -29.92
C LYS A 828 7.98 17.21 -29.66
N LEU A 829 7.81 18.08 -28.67
CA LEU A 829 6.51 18.53 -28.19
C LEU A 829 6.34 20.04 -28.38
N VAL A 830 5.13 20.46 -28.73
CA VAL A 830 4.73 21.87 -28.83
C VAL A 830 3.71 22.16 -27.74
N ASP A 831 4.10 22.93 -26.72
CA ASP A 831 3.25 23.27 -25.58
C ASP A 831 2.27 24.40 -25.96
N ILE A 832 1.03 24.03 -26.26
CA ILE A 832 -0.03 24.95 -26.67
C ILE A 832 -0.86 25.48 -25.48
N SER A 833 -0.54 25.07 -24.25
CA SER A 833 -1.39 25.34 -23.07
C SER A 833 -1.52 26.81 -22.69
N ARG A 834 -0.65 27.68 -23.23
CA ARG A 834 -0.60 29.12 -22.94
C ARG A 834 -1.10 30.01 -24.09
N LEU A 835 -1.50 29.43 -25.22
CA LEU A 835 -2.04 30.19 -26.34
C LEU A 835 -3.41 30.74 -25.94
N GLN A 836 -3.51 32.05 -25.78
CA GLN A 836 -4.72 32.72 -25.30
C GLN A 836 -5.93 32.42 -26.20
N GLU A 837 -5.68 32.32 -27.50
CA GLU A 837 -6.62 31.98 -28.56
C GLU A 837 -7.29 30.61 -28.33
N LEU A 838 -6.65 29.71 -27.58
CA LEU A 838 -7.13 28.35 -27.30
C LEU A 838 -7.72 28.19 -25.90
N THR A 839 -7.80 29.25 -25.08
CA THR A 839 -8.27 29.15 -23.69
C THR A 839 -9.56 29.92 -23.42
N GLY A 840 -10.16 30.53 -24.44
CA GLY A 840 -11.39 31.31 -24.31
C GLY A 840 -12.66 30.47 -24.21
N ILE A 841 -13.71 31.10 -23.69
CA ILE A 841 -15.11 30.68 -23.84
C ILE A 841 -15.84 31.88 -24.46
N THR A 842 -16.48 31.69 -25.59
CA THR A 842 -17.23 32.75 -26.28
C THR A 842 -18.58 32.22 -26.75
N GLU A 843 -19.63 33.02 -26.65
CA GLU A 843 -20.93 32.73 -27.26
C GLU A 843 -21.02 33.46 -28.60
N ASP A 844 -21.37 32.74 -29.65
CA ASP A 844 -21.65 33.34 -30.96
C ASP A 844 -22.98 34.11 -30.88
N PRO A 845 -22.99 35.42 -31.22
CA PRO A 845 -24.14 36.28 -31.00
C PRO A 845 -25.33 35.98 -31.93
N HIS A 846 -25.16 35.18 -32.99
CA HIS A 846 -26.21 34.88 -33.95
C HIS A 846 -26.77 33.47 -33.78
N SER A 847 -25.89 32.49 -33.64
CA SER A 847 -26.23 31.08 -33.52
C SER A 847 -26.42 30.64 -32.06
N HIS A 848 -25.97 31.44 -31.09
CA HIS A 848 -25.90 31.09 -29.68
C HIS A 848 -25.05 29.85 -29.38
N GLU A 849 -24.21 29.42 -30.33
CA GLU A 849 -23.21 28.37 -30.11
C GLU A 849 -22.18 28.84 -29.09
N ILE A 850 -21.84 27.98 -28.13
CA ILE A 850 -20.72 28.23 -27.22
C ILE A 850 -19.45 27.61 -27.81
N VAL A 851 -18.47 28.45 -28.09
CA VAL A 851 -17.14 28.05 -28.55
C VAL A 851 -16.21 27.94 -27.35
N LEU A 852 -15.69 26.73 -27.13
CA LEU A 852 -14.67 26.42 -26.14
C LEU A 852 -13.32 26.29 -26.85
N GLY A 853 -12.31 27.04 -26.41
CA GLY A 853 -10.94 26.82 -26.88
C GLY A 853 -10.41 25.44 -26.48
N ALA A 854 -9.61 24.81 -27.34
CA ALA A 854 -9.10 23.45 -27.12
C ALA A 854 -8.23 23.29 -25.85
N ALA A 855 -7.50 24.33 -25.46
CA ALA A 855 -6.66 24.36 -24.27
C ALA A 855 -7.43 24.78 -23.01
N LEU A 856 -8.77 24.93 -23.09
CA LEU A 856 -9.61 25.21 -21.95
C LEU A 856 -9.58 24.04 -20.96
N THR A 857 -9.27 24.35 -19.70
CA THR A 857 -9.11 23.37 -18.63
C THR A 857 -10.46 22.95 -18.05
N PHE A 858 -10.54 21.73 -17.51
CA PHE A 858 -11.78 21.23 -16.94
C PHE A 858 -12.31 22.08 -15.78
N ASN A 859 -11.43 22.62 -14.93
CA ASN A 859 -11.89 23.50 -13.85
C ASN A 859 -12.59 24.76 -14.39
N ARG A 860 -12.04 25.39 -15.45
CA ARG A 860 -12.69 26.54 -16.09
C ARG A 860 -14.04 26.19 -16.68
N ILE A 861 -14.19 24.99 -17.25
CA ILE A 861 -15.50 24.48 -17.70
C ILE A 861 -16.46 24.36 -16.52
N THR A 862 -16.01 23.72 -15.43
CA THR A 862 -16.86 23.49 -14.26
C THR A 862 -17.23 24.74 -13.50
N GLU A 863 -16.48 25.84 -13.65
CA GLU A 863 -16.70 27.11 -12.97
C GLU A 863 -17.55 28.10 -13.78
N HIS A 864 -17.68 27.87 -15.09
CA HIS A 864 -18.32 28.84 -15.98
C HIS A 864 -19.86 28.86 -15.82
N PRO A 865 -20.48 30.01 -15.49
CA PRO A 865 -21.92 30.10 -15.23
C PRO A 865 -22.80 29.61 -16.38
N LEU A 866 -22.52 30.06 -17.62
CA LEU A 866 -23.30 29.65 -18.79
C LEU A 866 -23.20 28.14 -19.07
N LEU A 867 -22.07 27.50 -18.73
CA LEU A 867 -21.92 26.05 -18.94
C LEU A 867 -22.64 25.26 -17.85
N ARG A 868 -22.63 25.73 -16.60
CA ARG A 868 -23.43 25.16 -15.51
C ARG A 868 -24.92 25.20 -15.82
N GLU A 869 -25.38 26.30 -16.40
CA GLU A 869 -26.78 26.51 -16.74
C GLU A 869 -27.21 25.68 -17.97
N ARG A 870 -26.49 25.81 -19.10
CA ARG A 870 -26.93 25.21 -20.38
C ARG A 870 -26.43 23.79 -20.62
N TYR A 871 -25.31 23.39 -20.01
CA TYR A 871 -24.66 22.09 -20.23
C TYR A 871 -24.28 21.39 -18.90
N PRO A 872 -25.22 21.24 -17.95
CA PRO A 872 -24.93 20.70 -16.61
C PRO A 872 -24.32 19.29 -16.64
N LEU A 873 -24.69 18.45 -17.62
CA LEU A 873 -24.16 17.09 -17.75
C LEU A 873 -22.67 17.08 -18.10
N LEU A 874 -22.22 18.01 -18.95
CA LEU A 874 -20.80 18.17 -19.27
C LEU A 874 -20.02 18.66 -18.05
N VAL A 875 -20.58 19.60 -17.29
CA VAL A 875 -19.98 20.09 -16.04
C VAL A 875 -19.86 18.97 -15.02
N GLN A 876 -20.90 18.15 -14.85
CA GLN A 876 -20.90 17.01 -13.94
C GLN A 876 -19.78 16.01 -14.30
N ALA A 877 -19.65 15.63 -15.57
CA ALA A 877 -18.59 14.71 -16.00
C ALA A 877 -17.19 15.33 -15.88
N CYS A 878 -17.03 16.62 -16.18
CA CYS A 878 -15.75 17.31 -15.97
C CYS A 878 -15.33 17.33 -14.49
N HIS A 879 -16.28 17.38 -13.55
CA HIS A 879 -16.00 17.32 -12.11
C HIS A 879 -15.46 15.96 -11.64
N THR A 880 -15.74 14.86 -12.36
CA THR A 880 -15.24 13.53 -12.01
C THR A 880 -13.79 13.30 -12.46
N VAL A 881 -13.28 14.11 -13.38
CA VAL A 881 -11.92 13.95 -13.90
C VAL A 881 -10.90 14.32 -12.83
N GLY A 882 -10.10 13.35 -12.39
CA GLY A 882 -8.91 13.55 -11.57
C GLY A 882 -9.10 14.36 -10.28
N SER A 883 -7.99 14.85 -9.73
CA SER A 883 -8.00 15.85 -8.65
C SER A 883 -8.18 17.27 -9.21
N HIS A 884 -8.40 18.24 -8.32
CA HIS A 884 -8.44 19.65 -8.69
C HIS A 884 -7.15 20.10 -9.42
N GLN A 885 -5.98 19.59 -9.00
CA GLN A 885 -4.71 19.88 -9.66
C GLN A 885 -4.65 19.30 -11.08
N ILE A 886 -5.18 18.09 -11.29
CA ILE A 886 -5.28 17.50 -12.63
C ILE A 886 -6.21 18.33 -13.50
N ARG A 887 -7.39 18.73 -13.01
CA ARG A 887 -8.34 19.56 -13.78
C ARG A 887 -7.85 20.96 -14.12
N ASN A 888 -6.87 21.47 -13.37
CA ASN A 888 -6.18 22.72 -13.71
C ASN A 888 -5.20 22.58 -14.89
N ARG A 889 -4.86 21.35 -15.30
CA ARG A 889 -3.95 21.09 -16.44
C ARG A 889 -4.60 20.30 -17.57
N ALA A 890 -5.55 19.43 -17.25
CA ALA A 890 -6.28 18.63 -18.22
C ALA A 890 -7.25 19.53 -19.00
N THR A 891 -7.21 19.41 -20.32
CA THR A 891 -7.96 20.25 -21.25
C THR A 891 -9.00 19.43 -22.01
N ILE A 892 -10.09 20.08 -22.44
CA ILE A 892 -11.13 19.42 -23.23
C ILE A 892 -10.58 18.95 -24.59
N GLY A 893 -9.77 19.76 -25.26
CA GLY A 893 -9.13 19.41 -26.52
C GLY A 893 -8.14 18.26 -26.37
N GLY A 894 -7.32 18.28 -25.32
CA GLY A 894 -6.43 17.16 -24.99
C GLY A 894 -7.20 15.86 -24.74
N ASN A 895 -8.33 15.91 -24.04
CA ASN A 895 -9.16 14.73 -23.79
C ASN A 895 -9.77 14.16 -25.08
N ILE A 896 -10.27 15.04 -25.97
CA ILE A 896 -10.84 14.65 -27.27
C ILE A 896 -9.77 14.08 -28.21
N VAL A 897 -8.63 14.77 -28.37
CA VAL A 897 -7.55 14.34 -29.29
C VAL A 897 -6.90 13.04 -28.84
N ASN A 898 -6.74 12.86 -27.53
CA ASN A 898 -6.21 11.60 -26.98
C ASN A 898 -7.12 10.41 -27.29
N ALA A 899 -8.44 10.65 -27.43
CA ALA A 899 -9.44 9.63 -27.76
C ALA A 899 -9.36 8.38 -26.87
N ALA A 900 -8.96 8.56 -25.61
CA ALA A 900 -8.97 7.46 -24.65
C ALA A 900 -10.40 6.92 -24.53
N PRO A 901 -10.60 5.59 -24.54
CA PRO A 901 -11.92 4.99 -24.38
C PRO A 901 -12.66 5.36 -23.08
N CYS A 902 -12.02 6.06 -22.15
CA CYS A 902 -12.57 6.49 -20.85
C CYS A 902 -12.59 8.02 -20.69
N GLY A 903 -12.65 8.78 -21.78
CA GLY A 903 -12.70 10.24 -21.74
C GLY A 903 -14.04 10.78 -21.23
N ASP A 904 -14.16 11.05 -19.93
CA ASP A 904 -15.42 11.41 -19.26
C ASP A 904 -16.15 12.62 -19.88
N SER A 905 -15.44 13.60 -20.46
CA SER A 905 -16.07 14.78 -21.07
C SER A 905 -16.67 14.53 -22.47
N ILE A 906 -16.27 13.43 -23.11
CA ILE A 906 -16.67 13.11 -24.49
C ILE A 906 -18.14 12.66 -24.57
N PRO A 907 -18.65 11.74 -23.73
CA PRO A 907 -20.04 11.30 -23.80
C PRO A 907 -21.06 12.44 -23.70
N PRO A 908 -20.98 13.35 -22.71
CA PRO A 908 -21.90 14.50 -22.66
C PRO A 908 -21.75 15.44 -23.86
N ALA A 909 -20.52 15.67 -24.35
CA ALA A 909 -20.32 16.50 -25.52
C ALA A 909 -20.98 15.90 -26.78
N ILE A 910 -20.92 14.58 -26.97
CA ILE A 910 -21.64 13.89 -28.05
C ILE A 910 -23.17 14.02 -27.86
N LEU A 911 -23.67 13.90 -26.62
CA LEU A 911 -25.11 14.06 -26.34
C LEU A 911 -25.63 15.45 -26.72
N TYR A 912 -24.80 16.48 -26.56
CA TYR A 912 -25.11 17.86 -26.95
C TYR A 912 -24.79 18.18 -28.43
N ASP A 913 -24.50 17.18 -29.29
CA ASP A 913 -24.08 17.37 -30.69
C ASP A 913 -22.87 18.31 -30.86
N ALA A 914 -21.89 18.21 -29.97
CA ALA A 914 -20.67 19.00 -30.10
C ALA A 914 -19.99 18.76 -31.45
N SER A 915 -19.50 19.84 -32.05
CA SER A 915 -18.60 19.79 -33.20
C SER A 915 -17.22 20.29 -32.81
N ILE A 916 -16.20 19.93 -33.58
CA ILE A 916 -14.83 20.37 -33.35
C ILE A 916 -14.29 21.10 -34.57
N VAL A 917 -13.29 21.94 -34.34
CA VAL A 917 -12.57 22.66 -35.39
C VAL A 917 -11.09 22.28 -35.35
N LEU A 918 -10.59 21.83 -36.49
CA LEU A 918 -9.20 21.44 -36.74
C LEU A 918 -8.55 22.48 -37.66
N HIS A 919 -7.41 23.04 -37.26
CA HIS A 919 -6.63 23.98 -38.06
C HIS A 919 -5.30 23.36 -38.49
N SER A 920 -4.87 23.63 -39.70
CA SER A 920 -3.54 23.35 -40.23
C SER A 920 -3.07 24.51 -41.10
N LEU A 921 -1.83 24.47 -41.60
CA LEU A 921 -1.37 25.43 -42.61
C LEU A 921 -2.14 25.32 -43.94
N ARG A 922 -2.82 24.19 -44.18
CA ARG A 922 -3.61 23.93 -45.39
C ARG A 922 -5.04 24.47 -45.31
N GLY A 923 -5.49 24.84 -44.11
CA GLY A 923 -6.84 25.37 -43.86
C GLY A 923 -7.52 24.79 -42.63
N THR A 924 -8.83 25.03 -42.54
CA THR A 924 -9.68 24.69 -41.40
C THR A 924 -10.74 23.66 -41.77
N ARG A 925 -10.98 22.68 -40.89
CA ARG A 925 -12.04 21.67 -40.99
C ARG A 925 -12.93 21.72 -39.75
N ARG A 926 -14.25 21.79 -39.94
CA ARG A 926 -15.27 21.59 -38.89
C ARG A 926 -15.94 20.24 -39.12
N MET A 927 -16.12 19.45 -38.06
CA MET A 927 -16.81 18.15 -38.14
C MET A 927 -17.45 17.76 -36.81
N SER A 928 -18.34 16.75 -36.83
CA SER A 928 -18.95 16.22 -35.60
C SER A 928 -17.90 15.55 -34.70
N LEU A 929 -18.01 15.74 -33.38
CA LEU A 929 -17.15 15.06 -32.41
C LEU A 929 -17.26 13.52 -32.51
N GLY A 930 -18.46 12.99 -32.75
CA GLY A 930 -18.67 11.54 -32.86
C GLY A 930 -18.00 10.92 -34.10
N GLU A 931 -17.94 11.67 -35.20
CA GLU A 931 -17.27 11.26 -36.44
C GLU A 931 -15.75 11.36 -36.32
N PHE A 932 -15.25 12.37 -35.60
CA PHE A 932 -13.83 12.55 -35.35
C PHE A 932 -13.18 11.35 -34.64
N LEU A 933 -13.93 10.69 -33.76
CA LEU A 933 -13.46 9.52 -33.01
C LEU A 933 -13.65 8.25 -33.85
N LEU A 934 -12.55 7.58 -34.21
CA LEU A 934 -12.58 6.36 -35.00
C LEU A 934 -12.62 5.11 -34.12
N SER A 935 -11.75 5.09 -33.11
CA SER A 935 -11.67 4.07 -32.06
C SER A 935 -10.85 4.61 -30.89
N GLY A 936 -10.68 3.83 -29.83
CA GLY A 936 -9.73 4.14 -28.76
C GLY A 936 -8.36 4.55 -29.31
N TYR A 937 -7.87 5.70 -28.84
CA TYR A 937 -6.60 6.33 -29.23
C TYR A 937 -6.44 6.63 -30.74
N LYS A 938 -7.54 6.63 -31.52
CA LYS A 938 -7.50 6.93 -32.96
C LYS A 938 -8.57 7.95 -33.33
N THR A 939 -8.14 8.99 -34.04
CA THR A 939 -9.00 10.09 -34.49
C THR A 939 -8.83 10.33 -36.00
N GLN A 940 -9.71 11.15 -36.57
CA GLN A 940 -9.57 11.64 -37.95
C GLN A 940 -8.55 12.79 -38.11
N ARG A 941 -7.79 13.13 -37.05
CA ARG A 941 -6.79 14.20 -37.07
C ARG A 941 -5.65 13.85 -38.02
N GLN A 942 -5.34 14.76 -38.94
CA GLN A 942 -4.14 14.65 -39.78
C GLN A 942 -2.88 15.06 -38.99
N PRO A 943 -1.67 14.61 -39.36
CA PRO A 943 -0.45 14.86 -38.59
C PRO A 943 -0.20 16.35 -38.26
N ASP A 944 -0.45 17.25 -39.21
CA ASP A 944 -0.28 18.71 -39.14
C ASP A 944 -1.51 19.47 -38.61
N GLU A 945 -2.60 18.78 -38.31
CA GLU A 945 -3.82 19.40 -37.77
C GLU A 945 -3.74 19.56 -36.25
N LEU A 946 -4.18 20.71 -35.76
CA LEU A 946 -4.40 21.00 -34.35
C LEU A 946 -5.90 21.21 -34.09
N LEU A 947 -6.45 20.55 -33.07
CA LEU A 947 -7.79 20.88 -32.56
C LEU A 947 -7.71 22.23 -31.86
N THR A 948 -8.45 23.22 -32.35
CA THR A 948 -8.43 24.59 -31.83
C THR A 948 -9.69 24.95 -31.06
N GLN A 949 -10.84 24.41 -31.45
CA GLN A 949 -12.13 24.72 -30.84
C GLN A 949 -13.02 23.48 -30.68
N VAL A 950 -13.84 23.49 -29.63
CA VAL A 950 -14.98 22.59 -29.41
C VAL A 950 -16.23 23.47 -29.34
N ILE A 951 -17.18 23.23 -30.23
CA ILE A 951 -18.38 24.05 -30.40
C ILE A 951 -19.57 23.28 -29.85
N LEU A 952 -20.24 23.86 -28.84
CA LEU A 952 -21.45 23.34 -28.23
C LEU A 952 -22.67 24.11 -28.77
N PRO A 953 -23.58 23.47 -29.53
CA PRO A 953 -24.79 24.12 -30.00
C PRO A 953 -25.81 24.29 -28.86
N PRO A 954 -26.75 25.26 -28.96
CA PRO A 954 -27.85 25.38 -28.01
C PRO A 954 -28.55 24.02 -27.80
N PRO A 955 -28.85 23.62 -26.55
CA PRO A 955 -29.49 22.33 -26.29
C PRO A 955 -30.81 22.20 -27.06
N ALA A 956 -30.93 21.14 -27.87
CA ALA A 956 -32.11 20.90 -28.71
C ALA A 956 -33.43 20.80 -27.91
N ARG A 957 -33.34 20.37 -26.66
CA ARG A 957 -34.43 20.31 -25.69
C ARG A 957 -33.93 20.88 -24.35
N PRO A 958 -34.10 22.19 -24.08
CA PRO A 958 -33.65 22.81 -22.84
C PRO A 958 -34.25 22.18 -21.56
N GLN A 959 -35.43 21.56 -21.67
CA GLN A 959 -36.12 20.86 -20.59
C GLN A 959 -35.62 19.42 -20.36
N ALA A 960 -34.73 18.90 -21.21
CA ALA A 960 -34.22 17.55 -21.05
C ALA A 960 -33.33 17.43 -19.81
N ARG A 961 -33.56 16.40 -19.00
CA ARG A 961 -32.76 16.09 -17.81
C ARG A 961 -31.59 15.19 -18.20
N GLY A 962 -30.42 15.45 -17.60
CA GLY A 962 -29.19 14.72 -17.85
C GLY A 962 -28.87 13.72 -16.74
N PHE A 963 -28.43 12.53 -17.12
CA PHE A 963 -28.05 11.46 -16.20
C PHE A 963 -26.65 10.94 -16.55
N TYR A 964 -25.78 10.79 -15.56
CA TYR A 964 -24.42 10.30 -15.72
C TYR A 964 -24.10 9.24 -14.67
N HIS A 965 -23.87 8.00 -15.12
CA HIS A 965 -23.33 6.95 -14.27
C HIS A 965 -21.91 6.61 -14.69
N GLN A 966 -21.00 6.62 -13.72
CA GLN A 966 -19.59 6.29 -13.89
C GLN A 966 -19.23 5.21 -12.87
N LEU A 967 -18.60 4.14 -13.34
CA LEU A 967 -18.11 3.06 -12.50
C LEU A 967 -16.59 2.99 -12.57
N GLY A 968 -15.96 3.00 -11.39
CA GLY A 968 -14.61 2.47 -11.26
C GLY A 968 -14.30 2.06 -9.81
N ARG A 969 -13.06 1.63 -9.58
CA ARG A 969 -12.69 0.92 -8.35
C ARG A 969 -12.54 1.87 -7.15
N ARG A 970 -12.11 3.11 -7.36
CA ARG A 970 -11.88 4.13 -6.31
C ARG A 970 -12.80 5.34 -6.48
N ASN A 971 -12.90 6.16 -5.44
CA ASN A 971 -13.73 7.37 -5.40
C ASN A 971 -12.99 8.62 -5.94
N ALA A 972 -11.66 8.55 -6.06
CA ALA A 972 -10.82 9.55 -6.73
C ALA A 972 -9.68 8.89 -7.50
N LEU A 973 -9.05 9.66 -8.41
CA LEU A 973 -8.01 9.17 -9.32
C LEU A 973 -8.43 7.84 -9.97
N ASN A 974 -9.69 7.82 -10.38
CA ASN A 974 -10.40 6.65 -10.85
C ASN A 974 -10.37 6.64 -12.38
N ILE A 975 -9.89 5.56 -12.97
CA ILE A 975 -10.03 5.33 -14.41
C ILE A 975 -11.40 4.69 -14.63
N THR A 976 -12.24 5.35 -15.42
CA THR A 976 -13.59 4.87 -15.76
C THR A 976 -13.53 3.49 -16.40
N ARG A 977 -14.15 2.50 -15.77
CA ARG A 977 -14.26 1.14 -16.31
C ARG A 977 -15.47 0.96 -17.21
N GLN A 978 -16.57 1.63 -16.84
CA GLN A 978 -17.84 1.69 -17.56
C GLN A 978 -18.48 3.04 -17.25
N SER A 979 -19.04 3.70 -18.25
CA SER A 979 -19.88 4.89 -18.06
C SER A 979 -20.97 4.93 -19.09
N LEU A 980 -22.08 5.53 -18.68
CA LEU A 980 -23.26 5.72 -19.50
C LEU A 980 -23.81 7.12 -19.21
N SER A 981 -24.20 7.82 -20.26
CA SER A 981 -24.80 9.15 -20.17
C SER A 981 -26.13 9.18 -20.92
N ALA A 982 -27.13 9.88 -20.38
CA ALA A 982 -28.42 10.10 -21.02
C ALA A 982 -28.87 11.56 -20.99
N LEU A 983 -29.59 11.99 -22.02
CA LEU A 983 -30.47 13.17 -22.00
C LEU A 983 -31.89 12.72 -22.34
N LEU A 984 -32.85 13.01 -21.47
CA LEU A 984 -34.24 12.53 -21.57
C LEU A 984 -35.23 13.68 -21.35
N SER A 985 -36.33 13.73 -22.10
CA SER A 985 -37.53 14.48 -21.74
C SER A 985 -38.80 13.67 -21.97
N LEU A 986 -39.86 14.03 -21.25
CA LEU A 986 -41.18 13.43 -21.37
C LEU A 986 -42.16 14.44 -22.00
N ASP A 987 -43.12 13.94 -22.77
CA ASP A 987 -44.28 14.70 -23.22
C ASP A 987 -45.33 14.86 -22.09
N ALA A 988 -46.41 15.59 -22.40
CA ALA A 988 -47.52 15.80 -21.48
C ALA A 988 -48.25 14.50 -21.05
N ASN A 989 -48.05 13.40 -21.78
CA ASN A 989 -48.61 12.08 -21.46
C ASN A 989 -47.63 11.22 -20.67
N GLY A 990 -46.47 11.75 -20.25
CA GLY A 990 -45.44 11.01 -19.53
C GLY A 990 -44.67 10.00 -20.40
N CYS A 991 -44.80 10.08 -21.73
CA CYS A 991 -44.02 9.26 -22.66
C CYS A 991 -42.72 9.97 -23.02
N VAL A 992 -41.64 9.23 -23.23
CA VAL A 992 -40.34 9.80 -23.62
C VAL A 992 -40.44 10.41 -25.02
N ASP A 993 -40.33 11.72 -25.15
CA ASP A 993 -40.39 12.42 -26.45
C ASP A 993 -39.01 12.81 -26.99
N TYR A 994 -38.00 12.71 -26.14
CA TYR A 994 -36.60 12.91 -26.48
C TYR A 994 -35.73 11.97 -25.65
N CYS A 995 -34.87 11.22 -26.33
CA CYS A 995 -33.90 10.34 -25.68
C CYS A 995 -32.61 10.38 -26.49
N ARG A 996 -31.50 10.65 -25.81
CA ARG A 996 -30.15 10.40 -26.32
C ARG A 996 -29.35 9.64 -25.29
N LEU A 997 -28.65 8.62 -25.75
CA LEU A 997 -27.84 7.73 -24.92
C LEU A 997 -26.46 7.61 -25.52
N VAL A 998 -25.42 7.74 -24.71
CA VAL A 998 -24.03 7.56 -25.14
C VAL A 998 -23.31 6.63 -24.18
N ASP A 999 -22.74 5.55 -24.73
CA ASP A 999 -21.71 4.77 -24.04
C ASP A 999 -20.44 5.61 -23.92
N GLY A 1000 -19.79 5.57 -22.76
CA GLY A 1000 -18.55 6.27 -22.54
C GLY A 1000 -17.33 5.40 -22.25
N ALA A 1001 -17.46 4.09 -22.02
CA ALA A 1001 -16.31 3.24 -21.66
C ALA A 1001 -16.47 1.72 -21.85
N LEU A 1002 -17.51 1.25 -22.55
CA LEU A 1002 -17.73 -0.17 -22.84
C LEU A 1002 -17.31 -0.55 -24.26
N PHE A 1003 -17.73 0.23 -25.26
CA PHE A 1003 -17.49 -0.04 -26.68
C PHE A 1003 -16.10 0.44 -27.10
N SER A 1004 -15.76 0.30 -28.39
CA SER A 1004 -14.45 0.69 -28.92
C SER A 1004 -14.21 2.20 -28.93
N LYS A 1005 -15.27 3.01 -28.80
CA LYS A 1005 -15.24 4.47 -28.68
C LYS A 1005 -16.53 4.96 -28.02
N PRO A 1006 -16.54 6.17 -27.44
CA PRO A 1006 -17.78 6.82 -27.05
C PRO A 1006 -18.72 6.98 -28.26
N GLN A 1007 -19.95 6.52 -28.13
CA GLN A 1007 -20.90 6.52 -29.25
C GLN A 1007 -22.37 6.55 -28.80
N ARG A 1008 -23.21 7.15 -29.64
CA ARG A 1008 -24.68 7.14 -29.49
C ARG A 1008 -25.23 5.71 -29.58
N LEU A 1009 -26.33 5.45 -28.87
CA LEU A 1009 -27.03 4.16 -28.89
C LEU A 1009 -28.44 4.30 -29.51
N PRO A 1010 -28.54 4.65 -30.81
CA PRO A 1010 -29.82 5.01 -31.43
C PRO A 1010 -30.86 3.88 -31.45
N ASP A 1011 -30.41 2.62 -31.50
CA ASP A 1011 -31.32 1.47 -31.44
C ASP A 1011 -32.02 1.35 -30.08
N VAL A 1012 -31.30 1.68 -29.01
CA VAL A 1012 -31.84 1.72 -27.65
C VAL A 1012 -32.71 2.96 -27.45
N GLU A 1013 -32.28 4.12 -27.96
CA GLU A 1013 -33.06 5.37 -27.95
C GLU A 1013 -34.45 5.17 -28.59
N ARG A 1014 -34.51 4.49 -29.75
CA ARG A 1014 -35.77 4.19 -30.46
C ARG A 1014 -36.73 3.29 -29.68
N CYS A 1015 -36.22 2.44 -28.79
CA CYS A 1015 -37.06 1.59 -27.94
C CYS A 1015 -37.75 2.37 -26.81
N LEU A 1016 -37.15 3.49 -26.40
CA LEU A 1016 -37.68 4.34 -25.32
C LEU A 1016 -38.60 5.43 -25.86
N ILE A 1017 -38.29 6.02 -27.01
CA ILE A 1017 -39.09 7.12 -27.59
C ILE A 1017 -40.54 6.66 -27.84
N GLY A 1018 -41.50 7.47 -27.41
CA GLY A 1018 -42.93 7.22 -27.47
C GLY A 1018 -43.46 6.26 -26.42
N GLN A 1019 -42.60 5.78 -25.51
CA GLN A 1019 -42.99 4.86 -24.43
C GLN A 1019 -42.89 5.55 -23.07
N ARG A 1020 -43.69 5.10 -22.10
CA ARG A 1020 -43.47 5.42 -20.68
C ARG A 1020 -42.28 4.62 -20.15
N LEU A 1021 -41.57 5.15 -19.15
CA LEU A 1021 -40.45 4.46 -18.49
C LEU A 1021 -40.99 3.39 -17.52
N GLU A 1022 -41.52 2.31 -18.07
CA GLU A 1022 -42.09 1.17 -17.34
C GLU A 1022 -41.20 -0.07 -17.52
N HIS A 1023 -41.39 -1.08 -16.69
CA HIS A 1023 -40.58 -2.31 -16.74
C HIS A 1023 -40.51 -2.93 -18.15
N GLU A 1024 -41.64 -3.02 -18.86
CA GLU A 1024 -41.68 -3.63 -20.20
C GLU A 1024 -40.85 -2.84 -21.24
N SER A 1025 -40.95 -1.51 -21.25
CA SER A 1025 -40.22 -0.69 -22.22
C SER A 1025 -38.71 -0.69 -21.91
N ILE A 1026 -38.34 -0.67 -20.63
CA ILE A 1026 -36.95 -0.79 -20.17
C ILE A 1026 -36.39 -2.17 -20.53
N ASP A 1027 -37.15 -3.26 -20.35
CA ASP A 1027 -36.72 -4.61 -20.70
C ASP A 1027 -36.49 -4.78 -22.20
N ARG A 1028 -37.37 -4.22 -23.04
CA ARG A 1028 -37.17 -4.20 -24.50
C ARG A 1028 -35.90 -3.45 -24.88
N ALA A 1029 -35.66 -2.30 -24.26
CA ALA A 1029 -34.43 -1.53 -24.47
C ALA A 1029 -33.18 -2.30 -24.00
N CYS A 1030 -33.25 -2.99 -22.86
CA CYS A 1030 -32.18 -3.87 -22.37
C CYS A 1030 -31.85 -4.98 -23.36
N ALA A 1031 -32.85 -5.66 -23.91
CA ALA A 1031 -32.64 -6.75 -24.86
C ALA A 1031 -31.93 -6.29 -26.16
N VAL A 1032 -32.20 -5.06 -26.60
CA VAL A 1032 -31.47 -4.44 -27.71
C VAL A 1032 -30.04 -4.10 -27.31
N LEU A 1033 -29.86 -3.49 -26.14
CA LEU A 1033 -28.54 -3.14 -25.60
C LEU A 1033 -27.66 -4.38 -25.40
N GLU A 1034 -28.19 -5.48 -24.88
CA GLU A 1034 -27.49 -6.75 -24.68
C GLU A 1034 -26.93 -7.29 -26.00
N LYS A 1035 -27.71 -7.25 -27.09
CA LYS A 1035 -27.23 -7.68 -28.42
C LYS A 1035 -26.08 -6.82 -28.93
N LEU A 1036 -26.15 -5.50 -28.70
CA LEU A 1036 -25.07 -4.59 -29.08
C LEU A 1036 -23.79 -4.87 -28.28
N ILE A 1037 -23.93 -5.10 -26.97
CA ILE A 1037 -22.80 -5.40 -26.08
C ILE A 1037 -22.17 -6.75 -26.43
N ASP A 1038 -22.97 -7.79 -26.66
CA ASP A 1038 -22.48 -9.13 -27.03
C ASP A 1038 -21.69 -9.08 -28.34
N ALA A 1039 -22.22 -8.37 -29.35
CA ALA A 1039 -21.51 -8.16 -30.61
C ALA A 1039 -20.17 -7.41 -30.43
N ALA A 1040 -20.09 -6.47 -29.49
CA ALA A 1040 -18.90 -5.64 -29.27
C ALA A 1040 -17.83 -6.29 -28.39
N ILE A 1041 -18.24 -6.99 -27.32
CA ILE A 1041 -17.34 -7.50 -26.29
C ILE A 1041 -17.61 -8.94 -25.83
N GLY A 1042 -18.64 -9.65 -26.32
CA GLY A 1042 -19.06 -10.96 -25.79
C GLY A 1042 -17.96 -12.03 -25.78
N LYS A 1043 -16.94 -11.90 -26.66
CA LYS A 1043 -15.77 -12.79 -26.72
C LYS A 1043 -14.59 -12.35 -25.85
N ARG A 1044 -14.67 -11.21 -25.15
CA ARG A 1044 -13.60 -10.70 -24.29
C ARG A 1044 -13.69 -11.34 -22.91
N TRP A 1045 -12.55 -11.64 -22.29
CA TRP A 1045 -12.48 -12.15 -20.91
C TRP A 1045 -13.26 -11.30 -19.89
N SER A 1046 -13.35 -9.98 -20.11
CA SER A 1046 -14.05 -9.06 -19.22
C SER A 1046 -15.57 -9.06 -19.39
N ALA A 1047 -16.12 -9.74 -20.39
CA ALA A 1047 -17.55 -9.71 -20.72
C ALA A 1047 -18.42 -10.23 -19.59
N ALA A 1048 -17.98 -11.31 -18.92
CA ALA A 1048 -18.67 -11.94 -17.80
C ALA A 1048 -19.07 -10.95 -16.70
N TYR A 1049 -18.23 -9.94 -16.44
CA TYR A 1049 -18.54 -8.86 -15.51
C TYR A 1049 -19.17 -7.65 -16.22
N LYS A 1050 -18.54 -7.15 -17.28
CA LYS A 1050 -18.92 -5.86 -17.88
C LYS A 1050 -20.34 -5.86 -18.44
N GLN A 1051 -20.73 -6.92 -19.16
CA GLN A 1051 -22.04 -6.99 -19.81
C GLN A 1051 -23.21 -6.92 -18.82
N PRO A 1052 -23.34 -7.81 -17.82
CA PRO A 1052 -24.46 -7.73 -16.88
C PRO A 1052 -24.43 -6.43 -16.08
N VAL A 1053 -23.25 -5.94 -15.69
CA VAL A 1053 -23.13 -4.70 -14.92
C VAL A 1053 -23.56 -3.48 -15.74
N PHE A 1054 -23.23 -3.42 -17.04
CA PHE A 1054 -23.66 -2.30 -17.88
C PHE A 1054 -25.18 -2.27 -18.07
N ILE A 1055 -25.80 -3.44 -18.22
CA ILE A 1055 -27.27 -3.56 -18.27
C ILE A 1055 -27.89 -3.11 -16.95
N SER A 1056 -27.33 -3.52 -15.81
CA SER A 1056 -27.79 -3.05 -14.50
C SER A 1056 -27.62 -1.54 -14.35
N MET A 1057 -26.49 -0.97 -14.78
CA MET A 1057 -26.28 0.49 -14.79
C MET A 1057 -27.31 1.21 -15.66
N PHE A 1058 -27.69 0.66 -16.81
CA PHE A 1058 -28.75 1.22 -17.64
C PHE A 1058 -30.11 1.15 -16.94
N ARG A 1059 -30.46 0.01 -16.31
CA ARG A 1059 -31.69 -0.12 -15.53
C ARG A 1059 -31.76 0.87 -14.37
N ASP A 1060 -30.68 0.99 -13.61
CA ASP A 1060 -30.56 1.93 -12.49
C ASP A 1060 -30.75 3.37 -12.97
N MET A 1061 -30.16 3.72 -14.13
CA MET A 1061 -30.35 5.02 -14.76
C MET A 1061 -31.81 5.30 -15.12
N MET A 1062 -32.48 4.33 -15.74
CA MET A 1062 -33.88 4.50 -16.15
C MET A 1062 -34.81 4.58 -14.93
N ALA A 1063 -34.52 3.82 -13.87
CA ALA A 1063 -35.23 3.90 -12.61
C ALA A 1063 -35.04 5.26 -11.91
N GLN A 1064 -33.81 5.79 -11.90
CA GLN A 1064 -33.53 7.14 -11.43
C GLN A 1064 -34.30 8.18 -12.25
N ALA A 1065 -34.24 8.09 -13.58
CA ALA A 1065 -34.93 9.02 -14.46
C ALA A 1065 -36.44 9.01 -14.22
N LYS A 1066 -37.06 7.82 -14.12
CA LYS A 1066 -38.48 7.68 -13.77
C LYS A 1066 -38.79 8.36 -12.44
N HIS A 1067 -38.02 8.05 -11.40
CA HIS A 1067 -38.25 8.62 -10.07
C HIS A 1067 -38.15 10.15 -10.06
N GLU A 1068 -37.16 10.71 -10.76
CA GLU A 1068 -37.01 12.15 -10.86
C GLU A 1068 -38.13 12.82 -11.66
N PHE A 1069 -38.65 12.20 -12.73
CA PHE A 1069 -39.77 12.76 -13.49
C PHE A 1069 -41.13 12.63 -12.76
N ASP A 1070 -41.26 11.65 -11.86
CA ASP A 1070 -42.44 11.47 -11.02
C ASP A 1070 -42.49 12.50 -9.85
N GLN A 1071 -41.34 13.10 -9.50
CA GLN A 1071 -41.22 14.22 -8.54
C GLN A 1071 -41.37 15.57 -9.23
#